data_AF-A0A966J9G5-F1
#
_entry.id   AF-A0A966J9G5-F1
#
_cell.length_a   1.000
_cell.length_b   1.000
_cell.length_c   1.000
_cell.angle_alpha   90.00
_cell.angle_beta   90.00
_cell.angle_gamma   90.00
#
_symmetry.space_group_name_H-M   'P 1'
#
loop_
_entity.id
_entity.type
_entity.pdbx_description
1 polymer ?
#
loop_
_entity_poly.entity_id
_entity_poly.type
_entity_poly.pdbx_seq_one_letter_code
_entity_poly.pdbx_strand_id
1 'polypeptide(L)'
;MLRNLETQQEEWLAFPVQRDDMESRAPLDAYPGYSFTPDSKAIVVTYGGELWRVPVDKTAPSRIPFEAEVKLELGPEVKFAYKVDTAPTFTARQIRDVQPSPDGKSLAFTALDRVYVMAFADMKPTRVSSASVGEFNPVWSPDGKSVAFVTWEDARGGQIVRADRDAKGVWRTRALTGIAGLYTDLAWSPTGTRIVASRAAAREMQEAGGAFFGPAAAELVWLPAAGGTPTLIMPAGGMGSPHFTKDTTRIFAYSAGGGLQSFRWDGTDLKTHLRVTGPMPPSAGNLDGALVAKEAKLNFGGRSARPVSQGMHLDDGHDLEPTPSAPPASLILMSPNGDHALATVGMDIYTVTVPQAGATPPTVSVAAPAAASVPVKKLNTIGGEFATWAANGRTVHWALGNALFSYDLDRAKVVEDSLKADDRRKTRLRADTTKAVKDSIARADSVAKADTTKKTPPGYKASEMRVVVAGQRDLPKGTVVFRGGKAITMKGKEIIENADIVVRDQRIVAVGARGSVAIPDGAKIIDVSGKVIMPGMVDTHYHPQWLTPNVHNTQTWQYLTTLAYGTTTTRDPQTATTDFLSYSDRVENGEMIGPRIYTTGPGVFSAEPVRDLEHAREILARYAKYYDTKTLKMYMSGNRQQRQWIIMAARELGIMPTTEGGLDQKLNITHGFDGYPGIEHTLPITPKYDDVFEWYKATQVTNSPTLIVEYGGPFGEGWFYQSEDLLNDAKLRRFTHPVDFDSKVRRRGTGNAPGPAGFAVKEEYAMWQHAEDLAKTVERGGRIGIGSHGQLQGLGMHWELWLVQSGGMSTHDALRSATIVGAEAIGLGSEVGSLEAGKFADLLVLDQDPLVNIRNTNTLRMVMVNGRLFDANTLDELHPRQKAMPKQPWSYTVPSAGAGIRP
;
A
#
# COMPACT_ATOMS: atom_id res chain seq x y z
N MET A 1 -3.26 33.42 28.45
CA MET A 1 -3.89 33.86 29.72
C MET A 1 -2.96 34.86 30.41
N LEU A 2 -3.49 35.78 31.22
CA LEU A 2 -2.72 36.57 32.17
C LEU A 2 -2.84 35.93 33.56
N ARG A 3 -1.72 35.78 34.27
CA ARG A 3 -1.68 35.32 35.66
C ARG A 3 -1.25 36.47 36.56
N ASN A 4 -2.08 36.82 37.53
CA ASN A 4 -1.67 37.71 38.60
C ASN A 4 -0.73 36.93 39.54
N LEU A 5 0.50 37.41 39.71
CA LEU A 5 1.54 36.68 40.47
C LEU A 5 1.34 36.71 41.98
N GLU A 6 0.58 37.67 42.51
CA GLU A 6 0.29 37.76 43.94
C GLU A 6 -0.90 36.86 44.31
N THR A 7 -2.00 36.98 43.56
CA THR A 7 -3.25 36.28 43.84
C THR A 7 -3.33 34.90 43.20
N GLN A 8 -2.44 34.60 42.26
CA GLN A 8 -2.46 33.40 41.41
C GLN A 8 -3.72 33.28 40.52
N GLN A 9 -4.54 34.34 40.44
CA GLN A 9 -5.72 34.36 39.59
C GLN A 9 -5.33 34.42 38.11
N GLU A 10 -5.96 33.59 37.28
CA GLU A 10 -5.74 33.53 35.84
C GLU A 10 -6.98 34.04 35.09
N GLU A 11 -6.76 34.85 34.06
CA GLU A 11 -7.81 35.39 33.20
C GLU A 11 -7.40 35.30 31.73
N TRP A 12 -8.39 35.11 30.84
CA TRP A 12 -8.13 35.14 29.40
C TRP A 12 -7.72 36.54 28.95
N LEU A 13 -6.61 36.62 28.19
CA LEU A 13 -6.17 37.84 27.52
C LEU A 13 -6.89 37.98 26.17
N ALA A 14 -7.00 36.87 25.45
CA ALA A 14 -7.69 36.73 24.17
C ALA A 14 -8.33 35.35 24.12
N PHE A 15 -9.55 35.26 23.57
CA PHE A 15 -10.28 34.02 23.33
C PHE A 15 -11.28 34.22 22.16
N PRO A 16 -11.50 33.21 21.30
CA PRO A 16 -10.73 31.97 21.22
C PRO A 16 -9.29 32.24 20.78
N VAL A 17 -8.36 31.40 21.23
CA VAL A 17 -7.01 31.35 20.66
C VAL A 17 -7.02 30.33 19.53
N GLN A 18 -6.27 30.61 18.47
CA GLN A 18 -6.15 29.68 17.35
C GLN A 18 -5.54 28.41 17.94
N ARG A 19 -6.16 27.27 17.66
CA ARG A 19 -5.50 25.99 17.90
C ARG A 19 -4.29 26.00 16.96
N ASP A 20 -3.10 26.15 17.55
CA ASP A 20 -1.84 26.04 16.83
C ASP A 20 -1.69 24.59 16.33
N ASP A 21 -0.54 24.23 15.75
CA ASP A 21 -0.17 22.87 15.35
C ASP A 21 -0.13 21.85 16.55
N MET A 22 -0.84 22.12 17.65
CA MET A 22 -1.04 21.24 18.81
C MET A 22 -1.78 19.93 18.46
N GLU A 23 -2.54 19.91 17.36
CA GLU A 23 -3.15 18.68 16.82
C GLU A 23 -2.31 18.06 15.68
N SER A 24 -1.11 18.60 15.41
CA SER A 24 -0.18 18.15 14.38
C SER A 24 0.96 17.28 14.92
N ARG A 25 1.68 16.59 14.01
CA ARG A 25 2.84 15.75 14.35
C ARG A 25 4.10 16.55 14.68
N ALA A 26 4.10 17.87 14.44
CA ALA A 26 5.25 18.72 14.69
C ALA A 26 4.81 20.06 15.30
N PRO A 27 5.09 20.33 16.59
CA PRO A 27 4.96 21.69 17.13
C PRO A 27 6.14 22.52 16.60
N LEU A 28 6.08 22.93 15.34
CA LEU A 28 7.10 23.79 14.74
C LEU A 28 6.49 25.15 14.41
N ASP A 29 7.28 26.19 14.62
CA ASP A 29 7.03 27.62 14.36
C ASP A 29 6.67 27.91 12.88
N ALA A 30 5.64 27.28 12.32
CA ALA A 30 5.06 27.64 11.03
C ALA A 30 4.55 29.08 11.07
N TYR A 31 4.06 29.49 12.25
CA TYR A 31 3.78 30.87 12.59
C TYR A 31 4.82 31.44 13.57
N PRO A 32 5.18 32.72 13.42
CA PRO A 32 5.93 33.44 14.43
C PRO A 32 5.30 33.26 15.82
N GLY A 33 6.12 32.92 16.82
CA GLY A 33 5.68 32.91 18.22
C GLY A 33 5.22 34.30 18.71
N TYR A 34 4.75 34.37 19.94
CA TYR A 34 4.34 35.64 20.55
C TYR A 34 5.48 36.31 21.33
N SER A 35 5.43 37.63 21.42
CA SER A 35 6.41 38.41 22.21
C SER A 35 5.75 39.64 22.82
N PHE A 36 6.16 40.01 24.04
CA PHE A 36 5.75 41.28 24.62
C PHE A 36 6.39 42.46 23.88
N THR A 37 5.66 43.55 23.76
CA THR A 37 6.25 44.83 23.41
C THR A 37 7.26 45.26 24.49
N PRO A 38 8.32 46.02 24.16
CA PRO A 38 9.34 46.41 25.14
C PRO A 38 8.82 47.14 26.38
N ASP A 39 7.66 47.80 26.27
CA ASP A 39 6.97 48.48 27.37
C ASP A 39 6.06 47.56 28.20
N SER A 40 5.98 46.27 27.87
CA SER A 40 5.12 45.26 28.48
C SER A 40 3.61 45.56 28.41
N LYS A 41 3.18 46.50 27.55
CA LYS A 41 1.76 46.91 27.46
C LYS A 41 0.95 46.11 26.46
N ALA A 42 1.59 45.38 25.55
CA ALA A 42 0.93 44.51 24.59
C ALA A 42 1.76 43.27 24.29
N ILE A 43 1.11 42.28 23.70
CA ILE A 43 1.73 41.10 23.10
C ILE A 43 1.54 41.22 21.58
N VAL A 44 2.60 40.98 20.82
CA VAL A 44 2.51 40.70 19.38
C VAL A 44 2.37 39.21 19.21
N VAL A 45 1.33 38.76 18.50
CA VAL A 45 1.01 37.34 18.31
C VAL A 45 0.44 37.10 16.92
N THR A 46 0.63 35.91 16.39
CA THR A 46 -0.05 35.45 15.18
C THR A 46 -1.38 34.81 15.53
N TYR A 47 -2.46 35.22 14.86
CA TYR A 47 -3.77 34.65 15.06
C TYR A 47 -4.58 34.77 13.77
N GLY A 48 -5.23 33.68 13.38
CA GLY A 48 -5.98 33.57 12.13
C GLY A 48 -5.12 33.76 10.89
N GLY A 49 -3.81 33.47 10.94
CA GLY A 49 -2.89 33.71 9.82
C GLY A 49 -2.42 35.17 9.64
N GLU A 50 -2.75 36.07 10.56
CA GLU A 50 -2.31 37.47 10.55
C GLU A 50 -1.50 37.83 11.81
N LEU A 51 -0.79 38.96 11.78
CA LEU A 51 -0.09 39.51 12.93
C LEU A 51 -1.01 40.48 13.70
N TRP A 52 -1.06 40.31 15.02
CA TRP A 52 -1.91 41.09 15.91
C TRP A 52 -1.11 41.71 17.05
N ARG A 53 -1.45 42.94 17.40
CA ARG A 53 -1.08 43.56 18.69
C ARG A 53 -2.25 43.40 19.65
N VAL A 54 -2.05 42.67 20.73
CA VAL A 54 -3.03 42.39 21.79
C VAL A 54 -2.64 43.13 23.08
N PRO A 55 -3.34 44.22 23.44
CA PRO A 55 -3.06 44.97 24.66
C PRO A 55 -3.28 44.15 25.95
N VAL A 56 -2.36 44.26 26.92
CA VAL A 56 -2.42 43.55 28.22
C VAL A 56 -3.55 44.09 29.10
N ASP A 57 -3.94 45.35 28.91
CA ASP A 57 -5.09 45.99 29.58
C ASP A 57 -6.45 45.53 29.02
N LYS A 58 -6.45 44.55 28.10
CA LYS A 58 -7.63 43.97 27.44
C LYS A 58 -8.42 44.94 26.57
N THR A 59 -7.81 46.05 26.16
CA THR A 59 -8.35 46.87 25.08
C THR A 59 -8.33 46.12 23.75
N ALA A 60 -9.12 46.59 22.77
CA ALA A 60 -9.33 45.88 21.52
C ALA A 60 -8.00 45.60 20.77
N PRO A 61 -7.77 44.34 20.32
CA PRO A 61 -6.61 44.01 19.48
C PRO A 61 -6.61 44.79 18.16
N SER A 62 -5.41 45.07 17.64
CA SER A 62 -5.23 45.73 16.33
C SER A 62 -4.35 44.89 15.41
N ARG A 63 -4.79 44.70 14.16
CA ARG A 63 -4.02 44.05 13.10
C ARG A 63 -2.75 44.85 12.78
N ILE A 64 -1.63 44.15 12.68
CA ILE A 64 -0.35 44.70 12.19
C ILE A 64 -0.24 44.31 10.72
N PRO A 65 -0.38 45.27 9.77
CA PRO A 65 -0.23 44.95 8.36
C PRO A 65 1.22 44.52 8.07
N PHE A 66 1.35 43.43 7.32
CA PHE A 66 2.63 42.90 6.88
C PHE A 66 2.52 42.46 5.43
N GLU A 67 3.50 42.84 4.63
CA GLU A 67 3.64 42.44 3.24
C GLU A 67 5.13 42.28 2.94
N ALA A 68 5.48 41.25 2.19
CA ALA A 68 6.85 40.99 1.76
C ALA A 68 6.85 40.47 0.33
N GLU A 69 7.70 41.05 -0.52
CA GLU A 69 7.96 40.50 -1.85
C GLU A 69 8.95 39.35 -1.73
N VAL A 70 8.52 38.15 -2.10
CA VAL A 70 9.36 36.94 -2.04
C VAL A 70 9.49 36.35 -3.44
N LYS A 71 10.73 36.14 -3.86
CA LYS A 71 11.05 35.42 -5.10
C LYS A 71 11.57 34.02 -4.77
N LEU A 72 10.83 33.00 -5.18
CA LEU A 72 11.20 31.59 -4.99
C LEU A 72 11.31 30.88 -6.33
N GLU A 73 12.32 30.03 -6.48
CA GLU A 73 12.49 29.19 -7.66
C GLU A 73 11.63 27.93 -7.55
N LEU A 74 11.04 27.52 -8.67
CA LEU A 74 10.26 26.29 -8.80
C LEU A 74 11.09 25.21 -9.50
N GLY A 75 11.09 24.01 -8.94
CA GLY A 75 11.60 22.81 -9.59
C GLY A 75 10.73 22.42 -10.80
N PRO A 76 11.28 21.65 -11.75
CA PRO A 76 10.51 21.17 -12.89
C PRO A 76 9.42 20.18 -12.42
N GLU A 77 8.19 20.37 -12.91
CA GLU A 77 7.08 19.45 -12.64
C GLU A 77 7.41 18.05 -13.17
N VAL A 78 7.32 17.03 -12.31
CA VAL A 78 7.62 15.62 -12.68
C VAL A 78 6.32 14.89 -13.01
N LYS A 79 5.67 15.34 -14.07
CA LYS A 79 4.38 14.81 -14.55
C LYS A 79 4.50 14.22 -15.95
N PHE A 80 3.78 13.12 -16.17
CA PHE A 80 3.83 12.31 -17.38
C PHE A 80 2.42 11.88 -17.80
N ALA A 81 2.19 11.70 -19.09
CA ALA A 81 0.99 11.07 -19.61
C ALA A 81 1.28 9.60 -19.93
N TYR A 82 0.49 8.71 -19.35
CA TYR A 82 0.61 7.27 -19.53
C TYR A 82 -0.47 6.74 -20.47
N LYS A 83 -0.10 5.79 -21.32
CA LYS A 83 -1.03 5.03 -22.14
C LYS A 83 -1.41 3.75 -21.42
N VAL A 84 -2.71 3.43 -21.44
CA VAL A 84 -3.17 2.11 -21.01
C VAL A 84 -2.88 1.14 -22.15
N ASP A 85 -2.13 0.09 -21.85
CA ASP A 85 -1.86 -0.97 -22.81
C ASP A 85 -3.16 -1.76 -23.12
N THR A 86 -3.38 -2.01 -24.40
CA THR A 86 -4.55 -2.74 -24.92
C THR A 86 -4.17 -3.94 -25.79
N ALA A 87 -2.91 -4.37 -25.77
CA ALA A 87 -2.49 -5.65 -26.33
C ALA A 87 -3.38 -6.82 -25.84
N PRO A 88 -3.64 -7.85 -26.66
CA PRO A 88 -4.44 -9.02 -26.25
C PRO A 88 -3.87 -9.82 -25.08
N THR A 89 -2.56 -9.71 -24.87
CA THR A 89 -1.85 -10.38 -23.78
C THR A 89 -1.02 -9.38 -23.00
N PHE A 90 -0.74 -9.72 -21.75
CA PHE A 90 0.18 -8.99 -20.90
C PHE A 90 1.11 -9.99 -20.19
N THR A 91 2.25 -9.50 -19.68
CA THR A 91 3.10 -10.31 -18.81
C THR A 91 2.64 -10.13 -17.37
N ALA A 92 2.41 -11.22 -16.65
CA ALA A 92 2.09 -11.16 -15.21
C ALA A 92 3.10 -10.26 -14.48
N ARG A 93 2.61 -9.32 -13.69
CA ARG A 93 3.45 -8.31 -13.02
C ARG A 93 4.35 -8.93 -11.96
N GLN A 94 3.92 -10.05 -11.39
CA GLN A 94 4.63 -10.71 -10.30
C GLN A 94 4.65 -12.23 -10.42
N ILE A 95 5.80 -12.82 -10.03
CA ILE A 95 5.89 -14.23 -9.62
C ILE A 95 6.03 -14.29 -8.09
N ARG A 96 5.40 -15.28 -7.48
CA ARG A 96 5.30 -15.45 -6.04
C ARG A 96 5.74 -16.84 -5.63
N ASP A 97 6.02 -17.00 -4.33
CA ASP A 97 6.26 -18.30 -3.70
C ASP A 97 7.29 -19.16 -4.47
N VAL A 98 8.38 -18.54 -4.90
CA VAL A 98 9.39 -19.19 -5.74
C VAL A 98 10.04 -20.34 -4.97
N GLN A 99 10.11 -21.52 -5.59
CA GLN A 99 10.72 -22.73 -5.02
C GLN A 99 11.60 -23.44 -6.06
N PRO A 100 12.94 -23.40 -5.91
CA PRO A 100 13.83 -24.17 -6.78
C PRO A 100 13.64 -25.68 -6.54
N SER A 101 13.77 -26.46 -7.60
CA SER A 101 13.73 -27.92 -7.50
C SER A 101 14.93 -28.45 -6.70
N PRO A 102 14.84 -29.64 -6.08
CA PRO A 102 15.94 -30.21 -5.29
C PRO A 102 17.25 -30.37 -6.08
N ASP A 103 17.16 -30.62 -7.39
CA ASP A 103 18.31 -30.71 -8.29
C ASP A 103 18.82 -29.36 -8.82
N GLY A 104 18.15 -28.26 -8.48
CA GLY A 104 18.48 -26.89 -8.88
C GLY A 104 18.23 -26.57 -10.36
N LYS A 105 17.54 -27.43 -11.13
CA LYS A 105 17.36 -27.26 -12.57
C LYS A 105 16.04 -26.60 -12.97
N SER A 106 15.07 -26.55 -12.07
CA SER A 106 13.73 -26.01 -12.31
C SER A 106 13.28 -25.10 -11.18
N LEU A 107 12.23 -24.34 -11.43
CA LEU A 107 11.54 -23.48 -10.49
C LEU A 107 10.04 -23.79 -10.50
N ALA A 108 9.45 -23.98 -9.33
CA ALA A 108 8.01 -23.90 -9.14
C ALA A 108 7.67 -22.52 -8.54
N PHE A 109 6.55 -21.91 -8.95
CA PHE A 109 6.14 -20.60 -8.48
C PHE A 109 4.66 -20.34 -8.79
N THR A 110 4.07 -19.33 -8.16
CA THR A 110 2.70 -18.86 -8.45
C THR A 110 2.74 -17.57 -9.29
N ALA A 111 1.89 -17.48 -10.30
CA ALA A 111 1.62 -16.26 -11.07
C ALA A 111 0.17 -16.30 -11.56
N LEU A 112 -0.53 -15.16 -11.61
CA LEU A 112 -1.96 -15.09 -11.97
C LEU A 112 -2.84 -16.06 -11.12
N ASP A 113 -2.48 -16.26 -9.85
CA ASP A 113 -3.07 -17.25 -8.93
C ASP A 113 -3.05 -18.70 -9.47
N ARG A 114 -2.08 -19.06 -10.32
CA ARG A 114 -1.85 -20.42 -10.82
C ARG A 114 -0.43 -20.86 -10.55
N VAL A 115 -0.23 -22.17 -10.32
CA VAL A 115 1.11 -22.73 -10.12
C VAL A 115 1.73 -23.12 -11.46
N TYR A 116 2.98 -22.72 -11.65
CA TYR A 116 3.80 -23.02 -12.82
C TYR A 116 5.08 -23.74 -12.42
N VAL A 117 5.59 -24.56 -13.34
CA VAL A 117 6.96 -25.09 -13.31
C VAL A 117 7.69 -24.65 -14.57
N MET A 118 8.92 -24.18 -14.40
CA MET A 118 9.81 -23.73 -15.47
C MET A 118 11.20 -24.36 -15.30
N ALA A 119 11.78 -24.89 -16.36
CA ALA A 119 13.20 -25.29 -16.33
C ALA A 119 14.09 -24.06 -16.58
N PHE A 120 15.20 -23.94 -15.86
CA PHE A 120 16.13 -22.82 -16.08
C PHE A 120 16.80 -22.85 -17.46
N ALA A 121 16.89 -24.03 -18.08
CA ALA A 121 17.52 -24.20 -19.38
C ALA A 121 16.69 -23.65 -20.55
N ASP A 122 15.36 -23.72 -20.49
CA ASP A 122 14.46 -23.30 -21.58
C ASP A 122 13.65 -22.04 -21.26
N MET A 123 13.56 -21.66 -19.98
CA MET A 123 12.85 -20.47 -19.50
C MET A 123 11.38 -20.42 -19.95
N LYS A 124 10.73 -21.59 -20.07
CA LYS A 124 9.32 -21.69 -20.50
C LYS A 124 8.41 -22.20 -19.37
N PRO A 125 7.68 -21.31 -18.68
CA PRO A 125 6.72 -21.72 -17.67
C PRO A 125 5.61 -22.61 -18.24
N THR A 126 5.33 -23.71 -17.54
CA THR A 126 4.23 -24.63 -17.84
C THR A 126 3.33 -24.75 -16.62
N ARG A 127 2.02 -24.62 -16.83
CA ARG A 127 1.05 -24.69 -15.74
C ARG A 127 0.95 -26.14 -15.22
N VAL A 128 0.87 -26.32 -13.90
CA VAL A 128 0.82 -27.66 -13.29
C VAL A 128 -0.59 -28.26 -13.20
N SER A 129 -1.60 -27.49 -13.57
CA SER A 129 -3.02 -27.81 -13.39
C SER A 129 -3.86 -27.12 -14.46
N SER A 130 -5.06 -27.63 -14.72
CA SER A 130 -6.06 -26.99 -15.59
C SER A 130 -7.24 -26.40 -14.81
N ALA A 131 -7.22 -26.43 -13.48
CA ALA A 131 -8.32 -25.93 -12.65
C ALA A 131 -8.56 -24.41 -12.82
N SER A 132 -9.69 -23.91 -12.36
CA SER A 132 -9.99 -22.47 -12.35
C SER A 132 -9.88 -21.84 -10.96
N VAL A 133 -9.56 -22.63 -9.93
CA VAL A 133 -9.38 -22.17 -8.55
C VAL A 133 -8.01 -21.52 -8.37
N GLY A 134 -7.86 -20.68 -7.34
CA GLY A 134 -6.55 -20.13 -6.98
C GLY A 134 -5.60 -21.23 -6.51
N GLU A 135 -4.32 -21.15 -6.87
CA GLU A 135 -3.25 -22.12 -6.55
C GLU A 135 -2.01 -21.36 -6.01
N PHE A 136 -1.56 -21.69 -4.80
CA PHE A 136 -0.56 -20.93 -4.05
C PHE A 136 0.46 -21.83 -3.33
N ASN A 137 1.55 -21.24 -2.84
CA ASN A 137 2.56 -21.88 -1.99
C ASN A 137 3.04 -23.26 -2.50
N PRO A 138 3.53 -23.37 -3.75
CA PRO A 138 4.06 -24.63 -4.25
C PRO A 138 5.29 -25.08 -3.45
N VAL A 139 5.48 -26.38 -3.27
CA VAL A 139 6.70 -27.01 -2.73
C VAL A 139 7.02 -28.31 -3.46
N TRP A 140 8.31 -28.60 -3.61
CA TRP A 140 8.78 -29.82 -4.27
C TRP A 140 8.80 -31.03 -3.33
N SER A 141 8.53 -32.21 -3.87
CA SER A 141 8.98 -33.46 -3.25
C SER A 141 10.51 -33.52 -3.25
N PRO A 142 11.17 -34.16 -2.26
CA PRO A 142 12.63 -34.25 -2.19
C PRO A 142 13.28 -34.93 -3.41
N ASP A 143 12.55 -35.79 -4.12
CA ASP A 143 13.01 -36.44 -5.34
C ASP A 143 12.77 -35.60 -6.62
N GLY A 144 12.14 -34.43 -6.49
CA GLY A 144 11.85 -33.50 -7.58
C GLY A 144 10.78 -33.97 -8.58
N LYS A 145 10.07 -35.07 -8.31
CA LYS A 145 9.08 -35.63 -9.25
C LYS A 145 7.67 -35.05 -9.10
N SER A 146 7.39 -34.43 -7.97
CA SER A 146 6.07 -33.94 -7.60
C SER A 146 6.13 -32.52 -7.05
N VAL A 147 5.04 -31.78 -7.22
CA VAL A 147 4.83 -30.47 -6.61
C VAL A 147 3.54 -30.55 -5.78
N ALA A 148 3.59 -30.17 -4.51
CA ALA A 148 2.39 -29.92 -3.71
C ALA A 148 2.12 -28.41 -3.64
N PHE A 149 0.86 -28.01 -3.58
CA PHE A 149 0.44 -26.61 -3.47
C PHE A 149 -0.92 -26.53 -2.78
N VAL A 150 -1.30 -25.33 -2.34
CA VAL A 150 -2.61 -25.08 -1.74
C VAL A 150 -3.56 -24.50 -2.77
N THR A 151 -4.83 -24.85 -2.69
CA THR A 151 -5.89 -24.22 -3.49
C THR A 151 -6.78 -23.34 -2.63
N TRP A 152 -7.48 -22.39 -3.24
CA TRP A 152 -8.56 -21.66 -2.59
C TRP A 152 -9.72 -21.36 -3.55
N GLU A 153 -10.93 -21.55 -3.03
CA GLU A 153 -12.16 -21.04 -3.63
C GLU A 153 -13.09 -20.57 -2.52
N ASP A 154 -13.54 -19.32 -2.63
CA ASP A 154 -14.29 -18.63 -1.58
C ASP A 154 -15.51 -19.41 -1.05
N ALA A 155 -16.23 -20.14 -1.90
CA ALA A 155 -17.42 -20.90 -1.51
C ALA A 155 -17.10 -22.27 -0.87
N ARG A 156 -15.93 -22.85 -1.15
CA ARG A 156 -15.59 -24.23 -0.77
C ARG A 156 -14.44 -24.34 0.23
N GLY A 157 -13.63 -23.30 0.38
CA GLY A 157 -12.36 -23.35 1.10
C GLY A 157 -11.25 -24.00 0.27
N GLY A 158 -10.09 -24.16 0.90
CA GLY A 158 -8.88 -24.67 0.27
C GLY A 158 -8.60 -26.16 0.51
N GLN A 159 -7.66 -26.69 -0.26
CA GLN A 159 -7.15 -28.06 -0.17
C GLN A 159 -5.63 -28.05 -0.34
N ILE A 160 -4.95 -29.07 0.20
CA ILE A 160 -3.58 -29.39 -0.23
C ILE A 160 -3.70 -30.33 -1.43
N VAL A 161 -3.10 -29.93 -2.56
CA VAL A 161 -3.12 -30.69 -3.81
C VAL A 161 -1.69 -31.10 -4.17
N ARG A 162 -1.54 -32.29 -4.74
CA ARG A 162 -0.30 -32.79 -5.32
C ARG A 162 -0.44 -32.94 -6.82
N ALA A 163 0.53 -32.44 -7.56
CA ALA A 163 0.73 -32.68 -8.98
C ALA A 163 1.91 -33.63 -9.22
N ASP A 164 1.69 -34.66 -10.02
CA ASP A 164 2.69 -35.63 -10.46
C ASP A 164 2.82 -35.59 -11.99
N ARG A 165 4.03 -35.77 -12.54
CA ARG A 165 4.20 -35.93 -14.00
C ARG A 165 3.92 -37.37 -14.41
N ASP A 166 3.05 -37.56 -15.39
CA ASP A 166 2.89 -38.85 -16.05
C ASP A 166 4.06 -39.16 -17.00
N ALA A 167 4.09 -40.36 -17.59
CA ALA A 167 5.16 -40.79 -18.48
C ALA A 167 5.32 -39.93 -19.75
N LYS A 168 4.31 -39.12 -20.08
CA LYS A 168 4.33 -38.17 -21.20
C LYS A 168 4.74 -36.76 -20.76
N GLY A 169 5.09 -36.58 -19.48
CA GLY A 169 5.46 -35.29 -18.90
C GLY A 169 4.27 -34.38 -18.58
N VAL A 170 3.04 -34.89 -18.64
CA VAL A 170 1.83 -34.11 -18.34
C VAL A 170 1.55 -34.17 -16.84
N TRP A 171 1.23 -33.01 -16.25
CA TRP A 171 0.88 -32.92 -14.84
C TRP A 171 -0.52 -33.48 -14.55
N ARG A 172 -0.63 -34.27 -13.48
CA ARG A 172 -1.88 -34.84 -12.96
C ARG A 172 -2.02 -34.46 -11.49
N THR A 173 -3.14 -33.79 -11.17
CA THR A 173 -3.41 -33.28 -9.82
C THR A 173 -4.34 -34.21 -9.05
N ARG A 174 -4.11 -34.35 -7.73
CA ARG A 174 -5.04 -34.98 -6.79
C ARG A 174 -5.01 -34.26 -5.44
N ALA A 175 -6.18 -34.15 -4.80
CA ALA A 175 -6.25 -33.64 -3.43
C ALA A 175 -5.60 -34.63 -2.46
N LEU A 176 -4.85 -34.11 -1.49
CA LEU A 176 -4.25 -34.88 -0.39
C LEU A 176 -5.10 -34.82 0.88
N THR A 177 -5.87 -33.76 1.03
CA THR A 177 -6.76 -33.51 2.17
C THR A 177 -8.18 -33.98 1.88
N GLY A 178 -8.85 -34.54 2.89
CA GLY A 178 -10.27 -34.91 2.80
C GLY A 178 -11.23 -33.84 3.32
N ILE A 179 -10.70 -32.79 3.98
CA ILE A 179 -11.47 -31.72 4.61
C ILE A 179 -10.99 -30.38 4.06
N ALA A 180 -11.94 -29.55 3.62
CA ALA A 180 -11.64 -28.20 3.19
C ALA A 180 -11.26 -27.30 4.37
N GLY A 181 -10.25 -26.46 4.16
CA GLY A 181 -9.69 -25.57 5.18
C GLY A 181 -8.90 -24.43 4.55
N LEU A 182 -8.41 -23.52 5.37
CA LEU A 182 -7.35 -22.61 4.96
C LEU A 182 -6.03 -23.33 5.23
N TYR A 183 -5.28 -23.61 4.17
CA TYR A 183 -3.96 -24.23 4.25
C TYR A 183 -2.92 -23.25 3.70
N THR A 184 -1.80 -23.10 4.39
CA THR A 184 -0.66 -22.26 3.98
C THR A 184 0.66 -22.90 4.39
N ASP A 185 1.78 -22.30 3.98
CA ASP A 185 3.12 -22.62 4.47
C ASP A 185 3.47 -24.11 4.37
N LEU A 186 3.37 -24.68 3.17
CA LEU A 186 3.68 -26.09 2.98
C LEU A 186 5.18 -26.36 3.14
N ALA A 187 5.54 -27.54 3.66
CA ALA A 187 6.91 -28.03 3.67
C ALA A 187 6.95 -29.56 3.52
N TRP A 188 7.68 -30.04 2.51
CA TRP A 188 7.86 -31.48 2.33
C TRP A 188 8.98 -31.99 3.23
N SER A 189 8.72 -33.07 3.99
CA SER A 189 9.74 -33.73 4.81
C SER A 189 10.92 -34.21 3.94
N PRO A 190 12.17 -34.17 4.43
CA PRO A 190 13.33 -34.62 3.65
C PRO A 190 13.25 -36.10 3.24
N THR A 191 12.49 -36.92 3.99
CA THR A 191 12.23 -38.33 3.68
C THR A 191 11.20 -38.55 2.58
N GLY A 192 10.46 -37.51 2.19
CA GLY A 192 9.43 -37.58 1.14
C GLY A 192 8.09 -38.16 1.60
N THR A 193 7.97 -38.60 2.86
CA THR A 193 6.81 -39.36 3.36
C THR A 193 5.71 -38.51 3.96
N ARG A 194 6.02 -37.28 4.39
CA ARG A 194 5.09 -36.34 5.03
C ARG A 194 5.18 -34.94 4.44
N ILE A 195 4.10 -34.19 4.54
CA ILE A 195 4.02 -32.75 4.29
C ILE A 195 3.57 -32.08 5.59
N VAL A 196 4.20 -30.97 5.97
CA VAL A 196 3.77 -30.08 7.05
C VAL A 196 3.03 -28.91 6.43
N ALA A 197 2.01 -28.39 7.12
CA ALA A 197 1.26 -27.22 6.70
C ALA A 197 0.76 -26.44 7.93
N SER A 198 0.59 -25.13 7.76
CA SER A 198 -0.32 -24.35 8.59
C SER A 198 -1.76 -24.65 8.16
N ARG A 199 -2.65 -24.89 9.12
CA ARG A 199 -4.07 -25.17 8.89
C ARG A 199 -4.95 -24.30 9.78
N ALA A 200 -6.02 -23.77 9.19
CA ALA A 200 -7.15 -23.20 9.91
C ALA A 200 -8.48 -23.61 9.26
N ALA A 201 -9.60 -23.32 9.92
CA ALA A 201 -10.91 -23.55 9.32
C ALA A 201 -11.10 -22.65 8.10
N ALA A 202 -11.74 -23.15 7.03
CA ALA A 202 -12.06 -22.32 5.86
C ALA A 202 -12.89 -21.08 6.24
N ARG A 203 -13.73 -21.22 7.27
CA ARG A 203 -14.55 -20.15 7.83
C ARG A 203 -13.73 -18.90 8.23
N GLU A 204 -12.50 -19.06 8.71
CA GLU A 204 -11.64 -17.94 9.12
C GLU A 204 -11.42 -16.95 7.97
N MET A 205 -11.14 -17.43 6.76
CA MET A 205 -10.96 -16.58 5.58
C MET A 205 -12.30 -16.20 4.92
N GLN A 206 -13.34 -17.03 5.04
CA GLN A 206 -14.67 -16.71 4.51
C GLN A 206 -15.37 -15.59 5.31
N GLU A 207 -15.08 -15.48 6.61
CA GLU A 207 -15.58 -14.44 7.50
C GLU A 207 -14.57 -13.30 7.71
N ALA A 208 -13.36 -13.41 7.14
CA ALA A 208 -12.39 -12.33 7.17
C ALA A 208 -12.93 -11.13 6.37
N GLY A 209 -13.24 -10.05 7.08
CA GLY A 209 -13.54 -8.76 6.45
C GLY A 209 -12.34 -8.11 5.77
N GLY A 210 -11.11 -8.59 6.04
CA GLY A 210 -9.85 -8.11 5.48
C GLY A 210 -8.60 -8.82 6.05
N ALA A 211 -7.41 -8.39 5.61
CA ALA A 211 -6.08 -8.97 5.86
C ALA A 211 -5.65 -9.14 7.33
N PHE A 212 -6.22 -8.41 8.28
CA PHE A 212 -5.82 -8.45 9.70
C PHE A 212 -6.53 -9.55 10.50
N PHE A 213 -7.39 -10.32 9.85
CA PHE A 213 -7.87 -11.60 10.35
C PHE A 213 -6.85 -12.69 10.00
N GLY A 214 -5.69 -12.69 10.68
CA GLY A 214 -4.88 -13.90 10.73
C GLY A 214 -5.70 -15.02 11.37
N PRO A 215 -5.60 -16.28 10.91
CA PRO A 215 -6.41 -17.36 11.47
C PRO A 215 -6.22 -17.44 12.99
N ALA A 216 -7.24 -17.07 13.76
CA ALA A 216 -7.15 -16.91 15.21
C ALA A 216 -6.85 -18.23 15.92
N ALA A 217 -7.20 -19.34 15.26
CA ALA A 217 -6.96 -20.71 15.69
C ALA A 217 -6.15 -21.52 14.65
N ALA A 218 -5.05 -20.95 14.14
CA ALA A 218 -4.14 -21.71 13.28
C ALA A 218 -3.41 -22.82 14.04
N GLU A 219 -3.22 -23.95 13.36
CA GLU A 219 -2.50 -25.12 13.84
C GLU A 219 -1.39 -25.49 12.86
N LEU A 220 -0.28 -26.02 13.39
CA LEU A 220 0.70 -26.73 12.58
C LEU A 220 0.31 -28.21 12.55
N VAL A 221 0.18 -28.76 11.34
CA VAL A 221 -0.22 -30.15 11.12
C VAL A 221 0.76 -30.83 10.18
N TRP A 222 0.81 -32.16 10.23
CA TRP A 222 1.41 -32.96 9.16
C TRP A 222 0.41 -33.95 8.57
N LEU A 223 0.57 -34.29 7.29
CA LEU A 223 -0.21 -35.34 6.62
C LEU A 223 0.71 -36.27 5.82
N PRO A 224 0.32 -37.53 5.58
CA PRO A 224 1.04 -38.41 4.66
C PRO A 224 1.12 -37.78 3.27
N ALA A 225 2.29 -37.86 2.62
CA ALA A 225 2.49 -37.35 1.26
C ALA A 225 1.66 -38.12 0.18
N ALA A 226 1.09 -39.26 0.56
CA ALA A 226 0.13 -40.02 -0.24
C ALA A 226 -1.31 -39.50 -0.12
N GLY A 227 -1.59 -38.59 0.82
CA GLY A 227 -2.92 -38.12 1.18
C GLY A 227 -3.46 -38.84 2.43
N GLY A 228 -4.34 -38.16 3.18
CA GLY A 228 -4.96 -38.71 4.39
C GLY A 228 -5.36 -37.64 5.40
N THR A 229 -5.77 -38.09 6.58
CA THR A 229 -6.17 -37.20 7.69
C THR A 229 -4.95 -36.48 8.26
N PRO A 230 -4.98 -35.13 8.37
CA PRO A 230 -3.91 -34.39 9.03
C PRO A 230 -3.80 -34.74 10.52
N THR A 231 -2.56 -34.89 11.00
CA THR A 231 -2.21 -35.06 12.41
C THR A 231 -1.75 -33.73 12.98
N LEU A 232 -2.31 -33.33 14.13
CA LEU A 232 -1.91 -32.13 14.85
C LEU A 232 -0.47 -32.27 15.36
N ILE A 233 0.35 -31.24 15.15
CA ILE A 233 1.65 -31.10 15.81
C ILE A 233 1.46 -30.24 17.05
N MET A 234 0.98 -29.01 16.87
CA MET A 234 0.72 -28.04 17.93
C MET A 234 -0.11 -26.86 17.41
N PRO A 235 -0.74 -26.05 18.29
CA PRO A 235 -1.22 -24.73 17.91
C PRO A 235 -0.09 -23.89 17.30
N ALA A 236 -0.37 -23.15 16.23
CA ALA A 236 0.66 -22.39 15.55
C ALA A 236 1.19 -21.23 16.41
N GLY A 237 0.33 -20.56 17.18
CA GLY A 237 0.75 -19.49 18.11
C GLY A 237 1.50 -18.34 17.43
N GLY A 238 1.19 -18.06 16.16
CA GLY A 238 1.90 -17.08 15.33
C GLY A 238 3.17 -17.61 14.64
N MET A 239 3.53 -18.89 14.84
CA MET A 239 4.55 -19.56 14.04
C MET A 239 4.01 -19.93 12.67
N GLY A 240 4.81 -19.69 11.63
CA GLY A 240 4.56 -20.10 10.26
C GLY A 240 5.84 -20.52 9.56
N SER A 241 5.76 -20.64 8.23
CA SER A 241 6.90 -20.98 7.35
C SER A 241 7.70 -22.21 7.83
N PRO A 242 7.07 -23.38 8.03
CA PRO A 242 7.79 -24.57 8.42
C PRO A 242 8.80 -24.94 7.33
N HIS A 243 9.96 -25.46 7.73
CA HIS A 243 11.02 -25.87 6.83
C HIS A 243 11.97 -26.86 7.52
N PHE A 244 12.89 -27.42 6.75
CA PHE A 244 13.76 -28.51 7.21
C PHE A 244 15.22 -28.25 6.91
N THR A 245 16.07 -28.86 7.74
CA THR A 245 17.48 -29.07 7.44
C THR A 245 17.69 -30.54 7.05
N LYS A 246 18.95 -30.98 6.95
CA LYS A 246 19.29 -32.41 6.86
C LYS A 246 18.85 -33.20 8.09
N ASP A 247 18.61 -32.56 9.24
CA ASP A 247 18.02 -33.20 10.41
C ASP A 247 16.52 -33.47 10.18
N THR A 248 16.17 -34.75 10.11
CA THR A 248 14.79 -35.21 9.89
C THR A 248 13.98 -35.33 11.19
N THR A 249 14.63 -35.15 12.34
CA THR A 249 13.98 -35.31 13.65
C THR A 249 13.19 -34.07 14.09
N ARG A 250 13.43 -32.92 13.44
CA ARG A 250 12.85 -31.63 13.82
C ARG A 250 12.30 -30.85 12.64
N ILE A 251 11.32 -30.00 12.95
CA ILE A 251 10.72 -29.02 12.05
C ILE A 251 11.17 -27.65 12.52
N PHE A 252 11.68 -26.83 11.61
CA PHE A 252 11.98 -25.42 11.89
C PHE A 252 10.80 -24.56 11.47
N ALA A 253 10.56 -23.45 12.17
CA ALA A 253 9.50 -22.48 11.88
C ALA A 253 9.93 -21.08 12.35
N TYR A 254 9.16 -20.07 11.96
CA TYR A 254 9.43 -18.67 12.30
C TYR A 254 8.22 -18.01 12.97
N SER A 255 8.44 -17.19 13.99
CA SER A 255 7.45 -16.26 14.54
C SER A 255 8.09 -14.90 14.87
N ALA A 256 7.31 -13.81 14.81
CA ALA A 256 7.84 -12.46 15.07
C ALA A 256 8.39 -12.28 16.49
N GLY A 257 7.73 -12.85 17.51
CA GLY A 257 8.21 -12.79 18.90
C GLY A 257 9.29 -13.84 19.22
N GLY A 258 9.21 -15.02 18.61
CA GLY A 258 10.12 -16.14 18.89
C GLY A 258 11.39 -16.15 18.05
N GLY A 259 11.41 -15.50 16.88
CA GLY A 259 12.47 -15.64 15.89
C GLY A 259 12.43 -17.01 15.18
N LEU A 260 13.60 -17.54 14.84
CA LEU A 260 13.77 -18.90 14.29
C LEU A 260 13.67 -19.92 15.42
N GLN A 261 12.72 -20.85 15.30
CA GLN A 261 12.43 -21.87 16.30
C GLN A 261 12.40 -23.27 15.68
N SER A 262 12.54 -24.32 16.49
CA SER A 262 12.29 -25.70 16.04
C SER A 262 11.69 -26.59 17.13
N PHE A 263 10.98 -27.62 16.72
CA PHE A 263 10.25 -28.57 17.58
C PHE A 263 10.22 -29.96 16.94
N ARG A 264 9.85 -30.98 17.71
CA ARG A 264 9.69 -32.36 17.22
C ARG A 264 8.35 -32.56 16.50
N TRP A 265 8.18 -33.68 15.81
CA TRP A 265 6.95 -34.01 15.06
C TRP A 265 5.66 -34.07 15.89
N ASP A 266 5.77 -34.09 17.21
CA ASP A 266 4.67 -34.06 18.19
C ASP A 266 4.54 -32.71 18.92
N GLY A 267 5.26 -31.68 18.46
CA GLY A 267 5.25 -30.33 19.04
C GLY A 267 6.11 -30.16 20.29
N THR A 268 6.75 -31.23 20.79
CA THR A 268 7.59 -31.17 21.99
C THR A 268 8.99 -30.61 21.71
N ASP A 269 9.73 -30.30 22.79
CA ASP A 269 11.12 -29.83 22.72
C ASP A 269 11.27 -28.56 21.85
N LEU A 270 10.41 -27.57 22.07
CA LEU A 270 10.48 -26.27 21.39
C LEU A 270 11.79 -25.55 21.77
N LYS A 271 12.60 -25.20 20.78
CA LYS A 271 13.85 -24.45 20.96
C LYS A 271 13.88 -23.22 20.08
N THR A 272 14.38 -22.13 20.61
CA THR A 272 14.68 -20.91 19.85
C THR A 272 16.16 -20.93 19.44
N HIS A 273 16.48 -20.52 18.22
CA HIS A 273 17.83 -20.57 17.67
C HIS A 273 18.41 -19.20 17.39
N LEU A 274 17.60 -18.25 16.91
CA LEU A 274 18.06 -16.95 16.45
C LEU A 274 16.91 -15.94 16.42
N ARG A 275 17.17 -14.70 16.84
CA ARG A 275 16.34 -13.54 16.52
C ARG A 275 17.14 -12.57 15.65
N VAL A 276 16.47 -11.92 14.69
CA VAL A 276 17.08 -10.92 13.81
C VAL A 276 16.27 -9.64 13.87
N THR A 277 16.94 -8.49 14.00
CA THR A 277 16.30 -7.17 14.07
C THR A 277 16.89 -6.21 13.03
N GLY A 278 16.07 -5.30 12.53
CA GLY A 278 16.46 -4.25 11.59
C GLY A 278 17.05 -2.99 12.24
N PRO A 279 17.35 -1.97 11.43
CA PRO A 279 17.69 -0.64 11.94
C PRO A 279 16.53 -0.03 12.72
N MET A 280 16.86 0.74 13.74
CA MET A 280 15.88 1.54 14.47
C MET A 280 15.27 2.59 13.52
N PRO A 281 13.94 2.77 13.52
CA PRO A 281 13.32 3.82 12.73
C PRO A 281 13.84 5.21 13.20
N PRO A 282 14.01 6.18 12.28
CA PRO A 282 14.54 7.51 12.61
C PRO A 282 13.77 8.25 13.73
N SER A 283 12.50 7.90 13.95
CA SER A 283 11.66 8.47 15.01
C SER A 283 12.02 8.00 16.43
N ALA A 284 12.84 6.96 16.59
CA ALA A 284 13.23 6.46 17.91
C ALA A 284 14.26 7.36 18.64
N GLY A 285 14.77 8.40 17.95
CA GLY A 285 15.69 9.38 18.50
C GLY A 285 15.19 10.83 18.48
N ASN A 286 13.97 11.09 18.03
CA ASN A 286 13.37 12.42 18.15
C ASN A 286 12.78 12.58 19.55
N LEU A 287 12.88 13.80 20.10
CA LEU A 287 12.45 14.18 21.46
C LEU A 287 11.02 13.75 21.83
N ASP A 288 10.16 13.40 20.86
CA ASP A 288 8.76 13.02 21.06
C ASP A 288 8.54 11.59 21.55
N GLY A 289 9.46 10.64 21.26
CA GLY A 289 9.33 9.27 21.79
C GLY A 289 9.42 9.23 23.33
N ALA A 290 10.19 10.15 23.90
CA ALA A 290 10.35 10.29 25.35
C ALA A 290 9.25 11.15 26.00
N LEU A 291 8.63 12.09 25.26
CA LEU A 291 7.55 12.94 25.78
C LEU A 291 6.23 12.17 25.94
N VAL A 292 5.89 11.29 24.98
CA VAL A 292 4.71 10.41 25.10
C VAL A 292 4.85 9.42 26.28
N ALA A 293 6.07 8.99 26.59
CA ALA A 293 6.34 8.15 27.77
C ALA A 293 6.32 8.94 29.10
N LYS A 294 6.63 10.25 29.07
CA LYS A 294 6.66 11.10 30.27
C LYS A 294 5.30 11.62 30.70
N GLU A 295 4.41 11.94 29.77
CA GLU A 295 3.08 12.46 30.12
C GLU A 295 2.14 11.42 30.74
N ALA A 296 2.42 10.13 30.54
CA ALA A 296 1.70 9.05 31.21
C ALA A 296 1.98 8.95 32.73
N LYS A 297 2.93 9.72 33.29
CA LYS A 297 3.29 9.68 34.73
C LYS A 297 2.89 10.91 35.55
N LEU A 298 2.28 11.94 34.96
CA LEU A 298 1.74 13.07 35.74
C LEU A 298 0.23 12.94 35.93
N ASN A 299 -0.13 12.14 36.94
CA ASN A 299 -1.48 12.11 37.51
C ASN A 299 -1.83 13.46 38.15
N PHE A 300 -2.75 14.19 37.54
CA PHE A 300 -3.73 15.00 38.29
C PHE A 300 -5.12 14.40 38.06
N GLY A 301 -5.76 14.02 39.16
CA GLY A 301 -6.84 13.03 39.19
C GLY A 301 -8.14 13.41 38.48
N GLY A 302 -8.76 12.39 37.87
CA GLY A 302 -10.16 12.39 37.44
C GLY A 302 -10.51 11.05 36.78
N ARG A 303 -11.49 10.32 37.32
CA ARG A 303 -11.89 8.96 36.93
C ARG A 303 -12.44 8.90 35.49
N SER A 304 -11.84 8.10 34.59
CA SER A 304 -12.54 7.18 33.66
C SER A 304 -11.62 6.44 32.67
N ALA A 305 -11.98 5.17 32.40
CA ALA A 305 -11.69 4.32 31.23
C ALA A 305 -10.24 3.85 30.94
N ARG A 306 -9.95 2.61 31.35
CA ARG A 306 -8.93 1.74 30.73
C ARG A 306 -9.53 1.01 29.51
N PRO A 307 -8.80 0.80 28.41
CA PRO A 307 -8.98 -0.36 27.55
C PRO A 307 -7.92 -1.43 27.82
N VAL A 308 -8.36 -2.67 27.70
CA VAL A 308 -7.65 -3.91 27.96
C VAL A 308 -6.68 -4.21 26.82
N SER A 309 -5.40 -4.44 27.12
CA SER A 309 -4.45 -5.14 26.25
C SER A 309 -3.89 -6.38 26.95
N GLN A 310 -3.72 -7.44 26.17
CA GLN A 310 -3.24 -8.76 26.53
C GLN A 310 -2.02 -8.78 27.47
N GLY A 311 -2.10 -9.69 28.43
CA GLY A 311 -1.00 -10.42 29.10
C GLY A 311 0.41 -9.87 28.99
N MET A 312 0.77 -8.98 29.91
CA MET A 312 2.13 -8.94 30.44
C MET A 312 2.17 -9.82 31.68
N HIS A 313 3.04 -10.83 31.67
CA HIS A 313 3.50 -11.46 32.89
C HIS A 313 4.02 -10.35 33.82
N LEU A 314 3.46 -10.28 35.02
CA LEU A 314 4.05 -9.55 36.14
C LEU A 314 5.29 -10.34 36.54
N ASP A 315 6.45 -9.88 36.10
CA ASP A 315 7.71 -10.20 36.75
C ASP A 315 8.18 -8.91 37.44
N ASP A 316 8.33 -9.00 38.75
CA ASP A 316 8.60 -7.88 39.64
C ASP A 316 10.09 -7.51 39.50
N GLY A 317 10.41 -6.44 38.78
CA GLY A 317 11.81 -6.02 38.65
C GLY A 317 12.07 -4.76 37.82
N HIS A 318 12.03 -3.61 38.49
CA HIS A 318 12.67 -2.33 38.15
C HIS A 318 12.14 -1.52 36.94
N ASP A 319 11.80 -0.27 37.27
CA ASP A 319 11.54 0.87 36.38
C ASP A 319 12.58 1.00 35.26
N LEU A 320 12.17 0.72 34.02
CA LEU A 320 12.83 1.22 32.81
C LEU A 320 11.76 1.73 31.85
N GLU A 321 11.94 2.95 31.35
CA GLU A 321 11.15 3.50 30.24
C GLU A 321 11.14 2.51 29.07
N PRO A 322 10.02 2.30 28.35
CA PRO A 322 10.01 1.44 27.18
C PRO A 322 10.83 2.13 26.07
N THR A 323 12.11 1.79 25.98
CA THR A 323 12.91 2.07 24.80
C THR A 323 12.24 1.39 23.60
N PRO A 324 12.02 2.08 22.46
CA PRO A 324 11.42 1.43 21.30
C PRO A 324 12.33 0.27 20.86
N SER A 325 11.78 -0.93 20.72
CA SER A 325 12.54 -2.09 20.27
C SER A 325 12.78 -2.03 18.75
N ALA A 326 13.97 -2.42 18.30
CA ALA A 326 14.25 -2.56 16.88
C ALA A 326 13.25 -3.53 16.22
N PRO A 327 12.74 -3.22 15.00
CA PRO A 327 11.75 -4.05 14.36
C PRO A 327 12.33 -5.45 14.07
N PRO A 328 11.60 -6.54 14.34
CA PRO A 328 12.06 -7.88 14.00
C PRO A 328 12.10 -8.05 12.47
N ALA A 329 12.90 -9.03 12.00
CA ALA A 329 12.78 -9.53 10.64
C ALA A 329 11.34 -9.96 10.35
N SER A 330 10.91 -9.92 9.08
CA SER A 330 9.60 -10.42 8.66
C SER A 330 9.60 -11.92 8.36
N LEU A 331 10.78 -12.52 8.18
CA LEU A 331 10.98 -13.94 7.90
C LEU A 331 12.38 -14.37 8.36
N ILE A 332 12.50 -15.57 8.92
CA ILE A 332 13.80 -16.23 9.14
C ILE A 332 13.70 -17.72 8.74
N LEU A 333 14.54 -18.17 7.81
CA LEU A 333 14.61 -19.56 7.33
C LEU A 333 16.00 -20.15 7.57
N MET A 334 16.09 -21.24 8.33
CA MET A 334 17.31 -22.03 8.48
C MET A 334 17.74 -22.62 7.13
N SER A 335 19.03 -22.54 6.82
CA SER A 335 19.62 -23.18 5.65
C SER A 335 19.46 -24.70 5.75
N PRO A 336 19.24 -25.42 4.64
CA PRO A 336 19.29 -26.88 4.59
C PRO A 336 20.52 -27.50 5.26
N ASN A 337 21.65 -26.79 5.29
CA ASN A 337 22.89 -27.23 5.93
C ASN A 337 22.95 -26.96 7.44
N GLY A 338 22.08 -26.10 7.97
CA GLY A 338 21.98 -25.75 9.39
C GLY A 338 23.03 -24.78 9.92
N ASP A 339 23.91 -24.23 9.08
CA ASP A 339 25.01 -23.33 9.45
C ASP A 339 24.66 -21.83 9.33
N HIS A 340 23.68 -21.50 8.49
CA HIS A 340 23.19 -20.14 8.26
C HIS A 340 21.66 -20.07 8.35
N ALA A 341 21.14 -18.87 8.60
CA ALA A 341 19.75 -18.51 8.41
C ALA A 341 19.63 -17.40 7.36
N LEU A 342 18.58 -17.44 6.57
CA LEU A 342 18.14 -16.40 5.66
C LEU A 342 17.14 -15.52 6.42
N ALA A 343 17.35 -14.21 6.45
CA ALA A 343 16.49 -13.26 7.13
C ALA A 343 16.05 -12.14 6.19
N THR A 344 14.76 -11.81 6.20
CA THR A 344 14.19 -10.68 5.47
C THR A 344 13.87 -9.55 6.45
N VAL A 345 14.38 -8.34 6.21
CA VAL A 345 14.13 -7.15 7.03
C VAL A 345 13.72 -6.01 6.10
N GLY A 346 12.47 -5.59 6.16
CA GLY A 346 11.89 -4.73 5.13
C GLY A 346 11.97 -5.42 3.77
N MET A 347 12.61 -4.79 2.79
CA MET A 347 12.87 -5.38 1.45
C MET A 347 14.27 -6.00 1.33
N ASP A 348 15.10 -5.91 2.37
CA ASP A 348 16.47 -6.38 2.34
C ASP A 348 16.57 -7.84 2.77
N ILE A 349 17.45 -8.57 2.09
CA ILE A 349 17.67 -10.00 2.32
C ILE A 349 19.09 -10.20 2.86
N TYR A 350 19.19 -10.92 3.97
CA TYR A 350 20.44 -11.19 4.67
C TYR A 350 20.67 -12.68 4.88
N THR A 351 21.93 -13.10 4.88
CA THR A 351 22.33 -14.34 5.57
C THR A 351 22.95 -14.00 6.92
N VAL A 352 22.64 -14.80 7.92
CA VAL A 352 23.13 -14.69 9.30
C VAL A 352 23.68 -16.05 9.72
N THR A 353 24.91 -16.12 10.20
CA THR A 353 25.46 -17.37 10.75
C THR A 353 24.72 -17.76 12.02
N VAL A 354 24.31 -19.03 12.12
CA VAL A 354 23.62 -19.55 13.32
C VAL A 354 24.64 -20.27 14.20
N PRO A 355 24.96 -19.76 15.40
CA PRO A 355 25.92 -20.41 16.29
C PRO A 355 25.36 -21.72 16.83
N GLN A 356 26.17 -22.78 16.80
CA GLN A 356 25.79 -24.12 17.25
C GLN A 356 25.92 -24.32 18.78
N ALA A 357 26.54 -23.36 19.50
CA ALA A 357 26.84 -23.48 20.93
C ALA A 357 26.49 -22.19 21.68
N GLY A 358 25.63 -22.32 22.70
CA GLY A 358 25.22 -21.26 23.63
C GLY A 358 23.95 -21.65 24.37
N ALA A 359 23.86 -21.36 25.68
CA ALA A 359 22.64 -21.63 26.46
C ALA A 359 21.50 -20.66 26.13
N THR A 360 21.80 -19.52 25.49
CA THR A 360 20.86 -18.45 25.18
C THR A 360 20.87 -18.13 23.68
N PRO A 361 19.72 -18.15 22.99
CA PRO A 361 19.63 -17.81 21.56
C PRO A 361 20.04 -16.36 21.30
N PRO A 362 20.95 -16.07 20.35
CA PRO A 362 21.38 -14.71 20.08
C PRO A 362 20.28 -13.87 19.42
N THR A 363 20.30 -12.56 19.69
CA THR A 363 19.59 -11.55 18.90
C THR A 363 20.62 -10.78 18.08
N VAL A 364 20.45 -10.75 16.76
CA VAL A 364 21.43 -10.20 15.81
C VAL A 364 20.81 -9.02 15.08
N SER A 365 21.40 -7.84 15.23
CA SER A 365 20.99 -6.66 14.45
C SER A 365 21.67 -6.64 13.09
N VAL A 366 20.89 -6.43 12.02
CA VAL A 366 21.41 -6.24 10.66
C VAL A 366 21.60 -4.77 10.28
N ALA A 367 21.37 -3.84 11.22
CA ALA A 367 21.54 -2.41 11.00
C ALA A 367 22.99 -2.04 10.63
N ALA A 368 23.96 -2.76 11.21
CA ALA A 368 25.38 -2.62 10.92
C ALA A 368 26.02 -4.03 10.78
N PRO A 369 25.89 -4.69 9.61
CA PRO A 369 26.31 -6.09 9.43
C PRO A 369 27.76 -6.37 9.80
N ALA A 370 28.66 -5.40 9.57
CA ALA A 370 30.08 -5.51 9.90
C ALA A 370 30.38 -5.49 11.41
N ALA A 371 29.44 -5.01 12.23
CA ALA A 371 29.55 -4.93 13.69
C ALA A 371 28.67 -5.96 14.41
N ALA A 372 27.99 -6.85 13.65
CA ALA A 372 27.13 -7.87 14.22
C ALA A 372 27.94 -8.91 15.03
N SER A 373 27.30 -9.48 16.06
CA SER A 373 27.91 -10.49 16.95
C SER A 373 28.23 -11.82 16.26
N VAL A 374 27.64 -12.05 15.09
CA VAL A 374 27.91 -13.16 14.19
C VAL A 374 28.06 -12.63 12.76
N PRO A 375 28.71 -13.35 11.84
CA PRO A 375 28.76 -12.94 10.45
C PRO A 375 27.36 -12.72 9.86
N VAL A 376 27.14 -11.52 9.32
CA VAL A 376 25.93 -11.11 8.60
C VAL A 376 26.31 -10.59 7.21
N LYS A 377 25.53 -10.96 6.20
CA LYS A 377 25.76 -10.51 4.82
C LYS A 377 24.46 -10.11 4.15
N LYS A 378 24.39 -8.88 3.63
CA LYS A 378 23.30 -8.39 2.78
C LYS A 378 23.48 -8.92 1.35
N LEU A 379 22.41 -9.43 0.73
CA LEU A 379 22.46 -10.12 -0.57
C LEU A 379 21.96 -9.26 -1.73
N ASN A 380 21.16 -8.23 -1.47
CA ASN A 380 20.48 -7.43 -2.48
C ASN A 380 20.74 -5.93 -2.30
N THR A 381 20.40 -5.15 -3.33
CA THR A 381 20.49 -3.68 -3.32
C THR A 381 19.15 -2.98 -3.59
N ILE A 382 18.29 -3.58 -4.41
CA ILE A 382 17.01 -2.98 -4.87
C ILE A 382 15.81 -3.41 -3.98
N GLY A 383 15.92 -4.56 -3.33
CA GLY A 383 14.82 -5.21 -2.60
C GLY A 383 14.56 -6.63 -3.09
N GLY A 384 13.71 -7.38 -2.38
CA GLY A 384 13.34 -8.73 -2.75
C GLY A 384 12.22 -9.31 -1.89
N GLU A 385 11.50 -10.27 -2.47
CA GLU A 385 10.29 -10.89 -1.93
C GLU A 385 10.34 -12.40 -2.15
N PHE A 386 9.56 -13.16 -1.37
CA PHE A 386 9.49 -14.62 -1.49
C PHE A 386 10.87 -15.31 -1.44
N ALA A 387 11.74 -14.83 -0.55
CA ALA A 387 13.10 -15.34 -0.45
C ALA A 387 13.12 -16.79 0.06
N THR A 388 13.91 -17.66 -0.59
CA THR A 388 14.04 -19.08 -0.26
C THR A 388 15.46 -19.60 -0.48
N TRP A 389 15.77 -20.74 0.14
CA TRP A 389 17.02 -21.48 -0.09
C TRP A 389 16.88 -22.45 -1.26
N ALA A 390 17.96 -22.61 -2.02
CA ALA A 390 18.15 -23.83 -2.81
C ALA A 390 18.50 -25.01 -1.89
N ALA A 391 18.23 -26.25 -2.33
CA ALA A 391 18.48 -27.46 -1.55
C ALA A 391 19.96 -27.66 -1.14
N ASN A 392 20.90 -27.03 -1.84
CA ASN A 392 22.32 -27.04 -1.50
C ASN A 392 22.67 -26.22 -0.23
N GLY A 393 21.75 -25.37 0.25
CA GLY A 393 21.95 -24.47 1.39
C GLY A 393 23.04 -23.41 1.21
N ARG A 394 23.46 -23.16 -0.03
CA ARG A 394 24.51 -22.20 -0.43
C ARG A 394 24.03 -21.18 -1.46
N THR A 395 22.89 -21.42 -2.10
CA THR A 395 22.27 -20.48 -3.04
C THR A 395 20.95 -19.98 -2.47
N VAL A 396 20.72 -18.66 -2.56
CA VAL A 396 19.47 -18.01 -2.17
C VAL A 396 18.78 -17.48 -3.42
N HIS A 397 17.47 -17.69 -3.50
CA HIS A 397 16.61 -17.14 -4.55
C HIS A 397 15.58 -16.20 -3.96
N TRP A 398 15.18 -15.16 -4.71
CA TRP A 398 14.05 -14.30 -4.38
C TRP A 398 13.44 -13.72 -5.65
N ALA A 399 12.20 -13.26 -5.57
CA ALA A 399 11.52 -12.56 -6.65
C ALA A 399 11.46 -11.05 -6.39
N LEU A 400 11.30 -10.28 -7.46
CA LEU A 400 10.89 -8.88 -7.41
C LEU A 400 10.09 -8.57 -8.68
N GLY A 401 8.78 -8.35 -8.54
CA GLY A 401 7.88 -8.41 -9.68
C GLY A 401 8.01 -9.74 -10.41
N ASN A 402 8.21 -9.71 -11.73
CA ASN A 402 8.40 -10.92 -12.54
C ASN A 402 9.88 -11.34 -12.71
N ALA A 403 10.81 -10.74 -11.96
CA ALA A 403 12.22 -11.12 -11.99
C ALA A 403 12.55 -12.12 -10.87
N LEU A 404 13.34 -13.14 -11.20
CA LEU A 404 13.99 -14.03 -10.24
C LEU A 404 15.46 -13.64 -10.09
N PHE A 405 15.90 -13.47 -8.85
CA PHE A 405 17.28 -13.26 -8.49
C PHE A 405 17.87 -14.51 -7.85
N SER A 406 19.14 -14.78 -8.11
CA SER A 406 19.88 -15.89 -7.50
C SER A 406 21.25 -15.42 -7.01
N TYR A 407 21.56 -15.71 -5.75
CA TYR A 407 22.82 -15.34 -5.11
C TYR A 407 23.53 -16.59 -4.60
N ASP A 408 24.74 -16.84 -5.13
CA ASP A 408 25.59 -17.96 -4.73
C ASP A 408 26.62 -17.49 -3.70
N LEU A 409 26.52 -18.00 -2.47
CA LEU A 409 27.39 -17.60 -1.35
C LEU A 409 28.86 -17.98 -1.59
N ASP A 410 29.11 -19.13 -2.20
CA ASP A 410 30.45 -19.65 -2.42
C ASP A 410 31.14 -18.87 -3.54
N ARG A 411 30.45 -18.60 -4.65
CA ARG A 411 30.98 -17.74 -5.72
C ARG A 411 31.18 -16.31 -5.25
N ALA A 412 30.28 -15.79 -4.42
CA ALA A 412 30.44 -14.47 -3.83
C ALA A 412 31.70 -14.39 -2.97
N LYS A 413 31.98 -15.41 -2.15
CA LYS A 413 33.19 -15.50 -1.34
C LYS A 413 34.45 -15.48 -2.22
N VAL A 414 34.48 -16.22 -3.32
CA VAL A 414 35.62 -16.23 -4.26
C VAL A 414 35.87 -14.84 -4.84
N VAL A 415 34.81 -14.13 -5.27
CA VAL A 415 34.93 -12.76 -5.80
C VAL A 415 35.44 -11.80 -4.72
N GLU A 416 34.90 -11.90 -3.50
CA GLU A 416 35.32 -11.05 -2.38
C GLU A 416 36.77 -11.29 -1.96
N ASP A 417 37.21 -12.54 -1.90
CA ASP A 417 38.60 -12.89 -1.55
C ASP A 417 39.57 -12.41 -2.64
N SER A 418 39.17 -12.47 -3.92
CA SER A 418 39.91 -11.89 -5.05
C SER A 418 40.03 -10.37 -4.93
N LEU A 419 38.92 -9.66 -4.66
CA LEU A 419 38.92 -8.21 -4.47
C LEU A 419 39.80 -7.78 -3.29
N LYS A 420 39.74 -8.51 -2.16
CA LYS A 420 40.61 -8.27 -1.00
C LYS A 420 42.09 -8.49 -1.34
N ALA A 421 42.41 -9.51 -2.13
CA ALA A 421 43.78 -9.76 -2.58
C ALA A 421 44.28 -8.64 -3.50
N ASP A 422 43.45 -8.17 -4.44
CA ASP A 422 43.75 -7.05 -5.32
C ASP A 422 43.93 -5.74 -4.57
N ASP A 423 43.08 -5.46 -3.58
CA ASP A 423 43.21 -4.26 -2.73
C ASP A 423 44.49 -4.32 -1.89
N ARG A 424 44.84 -5.49 -1.34
CA ARG A 424 46.14 -5.69 -0.68
C ARG A 424 47.30 -5.46 -1.64
N ARG A 425 47.20 -5.94 -2.88
CA ARG A 425 48.22 -5.72 -3.94
C ARG A 425 48.34 -4.24 -4.32
N LYS A 426 47.22 -3.54 -4.54
CA LYS A 426 47.18 -2.09 -4.84
C LYS A 426 47.70 -1.26 -3.67
N THR A 427 47.39 -1.65 -2.43
CA THR A 427 47.90 -0.98 -1.23
C THR A 427 49.41 -1.16 -1.10
N ARG A 428 49.94 -2.36 -1.37
CA ARG A 428 51.39 -2.61 -1.44
C ARG A 428 52.05 -1.81 -2.55
N LEU A 429 51.49 -1.82 -3.77
CA LEU A 429 51.98 -1.02 -4.91
C LEU A 429 51.99 0.47 -4.61
N ARG A 430 50.95 0.99 -3.92
CA ARG A 430 50.90 2.39 -3.46
C ARG A 430 51.95 2.68 -2.40
N ALA A 431 52.13 1.79 -1.43
CA ALA A 431 53.18 1.92 -0.41
C ALA A 431 54.59 1.93 -1.06
N ASP A 432 54.84 1.05 -2.03
CA ASP A 432 56.09 0.96 -2.78
C ASP A 432 56.32 2.17 -3.70
N THR A 433 55.27 2.72 -4.32
CA THR A 433 55.36 3.97 -5.10
C THR A 433 55.54 5.20 -4.22
N THR A 434 54.92 5.29 -3.03
CA THR A 434 55.25 6.38 -2.06
C THR A 434 56.67 6.26 -1.50
N LYS A 435 57.27 5.07 -1.51
CA LYS A 435 58.67 4.86 -1.15
C LYS A 435 59.61 5.25 -2.30
N ALA A 436 59.27 4.89 -3.54
CA ALA A 436 60.03 5.28 -4.74
C ALA A 436 59.93 6.78 -5.08
N VAL A 437 58.78 7.42 -4.84
CA VAL A 437 58.58 8.87 -5.06
C VAL A 437 59.24 9.72 -3.96
N LYS A 438 59.51 9.16 -2.77
CA LYS A 438 60.37 9.81 -1.76
C LYS A 438 61.85 9.84 -2.17
N ASP A 439 62.29 8.90 -2.99
CA ASP A 439 63.66 8.85 -3.52
C ASP A 439 63.80 9.61 -4.85
N SER A 440 62.70 9.96 -5.51
CA SER A 440 62.71 10.78 -6.72
C SER A 440 61.55 11.79 -6.72
N ILE A 441 61.78 12.96 -6.12
CA ILE A 441 61.32 14.31 -6.47
C ILE A 441 61.44 15.22 -5.23
N ALA A 442 62.64 15.77 -5.04
CA ALA A 442 62.77 17.21 -4.93
C ALA A 442 62.64 17.77 -6.36
N ARG A 443 61.71 18.71 -6.58
CA ARG A 443 61.30 19.35 -7.85
C ARG A 443 60.13 18.71 -8.61
N ALA A 444 58.92 19.16 -8.31
CA ALA A 444 58.10 19.97 -9.23
C ALA A 444 56.65 20.01 -8.70
N ASP A 445 56.19 21.24 -8.44
CA ASP A 445 54.81 21.54 -8.09
C ASP A 445 53.85 21.35 -9.26
N SER A 446 52.59 21.12 -8.88
CA SER A 446 51.33 21.33 -9.60
C SER A 446 50.67 20.16 -10.36
N VAL A 447 49.34 20.13 -10.19
CA VAL A 447 48.28 19.42 -10.93
C VAL A 447 47.95 17.98 -10.49
N ALA A 448 46.92 17.85 -9.64
CA ALA A 448 45.65 17.17 -9.97
C ALA A 448 44.78 17.05 -8.70
N LYS A 449 43.69 17.84 -8.64
CA LYS A 449 42.54 17.49 -7.79
C LYS A 449 41.94 16.21 -8.36
N ALA A 450 42.27 15.08 -7.76
CA ALA A 450 41.59 13.82 -8.00
C ALA A 450 40.17 13.93 -7.42
N ASP A 451 39.20 13.73 -8.31
CA ASP A 451 37.81 13.41 -8.03
C ASP A 451 37.71 12.40 -6.86
N THR A 452 37.15 12.84 -5.73
CA THR A 452 36.97 12.03 -4.51
C THR A 452 35.68 11.20 -4.53
N THR A 453 35.05 11.00 -5.69
CA THR A 453 34.02 9.97 -5.82
C THR A 453 34.69 8.58 -5.77
N LYS A 454 34.98 8.09 -4.55
CA LYS A 454 35.32 6.68 -4.33
C LYS A 454 34.12 5.84 -4.76
N LYS A 455 34.07 5.44 -6.03
CA LYS A 455 33.23 4.34 -6.48
C LYS A 455 33.73 3.08 -5.77
N THR A 456 32.93 2.55 -4.85
CA THR A 456 33.16 1.24 -4.25
C THR A 456 33.30 0.21 -5.38
N PRO A 457 34.33 -0.64 -5.41
CA PRO A 457 34.43 -1.70 -6.41
C PRO A 457 33.15 -2.55 -6.38
N PRO A 458 32.58 -2.93 -7.53
CA PRO A 458 31.37 -3.73 -7.52
C PRO A 458 31.68 -5.10 -6.92
N GLY A 459 31.11 -5.38 -5.74
CA GLY A 459 31.10 -6.72 -5.16
C GLY A 459 30.32 -7.70 -6.03
N TYR A 460 30.24 -8.96 -5.59
CA TYR A 460 29.43 -9.98 -6.28
C TYR A 460 27.95 -9.55 -6.32
N LYS A 461 27.35 -9.59 -7.52
CA LYS A 461 25.93 -9.30 -7.75
C LYS A 461 25.17 -10.59 -8.02
N ALA A 462 23.93 -10.66 -7.53
CA ALA A 462 23.01 -11.74 -7.88
C ALA A 462 22.76 -11.77 -9.39
N SER A 463 22.56 -12.97 -9.95
CA SER A 463 22.09 -13.11 -11.32
C SER A 463 20.58 -12.84 -11.38
N GLU A 464 20.14 -12.06 -12.37
CA GLU A 464 18.74 -11.73 -12.63
C GLU A 464 18.22 -12.48 -13.86
N MET A 465 17.00 -13.02 -13.78
CA MET A 465 16.27 -13.60 -14.91
C MET A 465 14.82 -13.09 -14.92
N ARG A 466 14.27 -12.75 -16.09
CA ARG A 466 12.85 -12.37 -16.23
C ARG A 466 12.01 -13.60 -16.54
N VAL A 467 11.03 -13.88 -15.69
CA VAL A 467 10.08 -14.98 -15.87
C VAL A 467 8.84 -14.42 -16.56
N VAL A 468 8.57 -14.91 -17.78
CA VAL A 468 7.46 -14.41 -18.60
C VAL A 468 6.30 -15.39 -18.54
N VAL A 469 5.24 -15.01 -17.83
CA VAL A 469 3.94 -15.70 -17.83
C VAL A 469 2.95 -14.80 -18.56
N ALA A 470 2.43 -15.28 -19.68
CA ALA A 470 1.46 -14.52 -20.47
C ALA A 470 0.05 -14.68 -19.90
N GLY A 471 -0.56 -13.57 -19.48
CA GLY A 471 -1.98 -13.45 -19.18
C GLY A 471 -2.77 -13.03 -20.42
N GLN A 472 -4.00 -13.53 -20.57
CA GLN A 472 -4.94 -13.00 -21.56
C GLN A 472 -5.64 -11.78 -20.97
N ARG A 473 -5.69 -10.68 -21.70
CA ARG A 473 -6.38 -9.47 -21.26
C ARG A 473 -7.88 -9.59 -21.53
N ASP A 474 -8.68 -9.05 -20.62
CA ASP A 474 -10.13 -8.98 -20.81
C ASP A 474 -10.49 -7.88 -21.82
N LEU A 475 -10.80 -8.30 -23.05
CA LEU A 475 -11.15 -7.43 -24.17
C LEU A 475 -12.61 -7.68 -24.60
N PRO A 476 -13.61 -7.13 -23.89
CA PRO A 476 -15.01 -7.33 -24.22
C PRO A 476 -15.35 -6.79 -25.61
N LYS A 477 -16.21 -7.53 -26.33
CA LYS A 477 -16.65 -7.22 -27.68
C LYS A 477 -18.13 -6.92 -27.71
N GLY A 478 -18.51 -5.82 -28.35
CA GLY A 478 -19.90 -5.38 -28.42
C GLY A 478 -20.04 -3.94 -28.90
N THR A 479 -21.25 -3.55 -29.27
CA THR A 479 -21.57 -2.13 -29.53
C THR A 479 -22.86 -1.78 -28.81
N VAL A 480 -22.82 -0.70 -28.04
CA VAL A 480 -23.95 -0.22 -27.24
C VAL A 480 -24.07 1.29 -27.37
N VAL A 481 -25.30 1.78 -27.38
CA VAL A 481 -25.64 3.21 -27.50
C VAL A 481 -26.50 3.60 -26.32
N PHE A 482 -26.03 4.58 -25.53
CA PHE A 482 -26.85 5.25 -24.54
C PHE A 482 -27.56 6.41 -25.23
N ARG A 483 -28.88 6.39 -25.24
CA ARG A 483 -29.71 7.32 -26.01
C ARG A 483 -30.58 8.19 -25.13
N GLY A 484 -30.54 9.49 -25.37
CA GLY A 484 -31.51 10.46 -24.88
C GLY A 484 -31.25 11.07 -23.50
N GLY A 485 -30.12 10.77 -22.87
CA GLY A 485 -29.76 11.28 -21.54
C GLY A 485 -29.01 12.61 -21.59
N LYS A 486 -28.96 13.32 -20.46
CA LYS A 486 -28.10 14.50 -20.29
C LYS A 486 -26.66 14.04 -20.08
N ALA A 487 -25.73 14.37 -20.98
CA ALA A 487 -24.32 14.04 -20.83
C ALA A 487 -23.53 15.22 -20.24
N ILE A 488 -22.91 15.00 -19.08
CA ILE A 488 -21.90 15.90 -18.52
C ILE A 488 -20.54 15.38 -18.99
N THR A 489 -19.95 15.99 -20.02
CA THR A 489 -18.86 15.33 -20.77
C THR A 489 -17.50 15.45 -20.09
N MET A 490 -17.31 16.45 -19.23
CA MET A 490 -16.02 16.87 -18.66
C MET A 490 -14.99 17.36 -19.69
N LYS A 491 -15.38 17.53 -20.96
CA LYS A 491 -14.64 18.31 -21.93
C LYS A 491 -14.86 19.79 -21.64
N GLY A 492 -14.00 20.36 -20.79
CA GLY A 492 -14.26 21.68 -20.19
C GLY A 492 -15.51 21.64 -19.30
N LYS A 493 -16.48 22.52 -19.59
CA LYS A 493 -17.80 22.58 -18.92
C LYS A 493 -18.97 22.19 -19.83
N GLU A 494 -18.71 21.40 -20.87
CA GLU A 494 -19.72 21.01 -21.85
C GLU A 494 -20.78 20.06 -21.26
N ILE A 495 -22.04 20.37 -21.56
CA ILE A 495 -23.23 19.60 -21.20
C ILE A 495 -24.07 19.44 -22.46
N ILE A 496 -24.55 18.22 -22.72
CA ILE A 496 -25.43 17.89 -23.85
C ILE A 496 -26.74 17.32 -23.30
N GLU A 497 -27.82 18.10 -23.33
CA GLU A 497 -29.09 17.76 -22.64
C GLU A 497 -29.81 16.51 -23.17
N ASN A 498 -29.64 16.17 -24.45
CA ASN A 498 -30.28 15.03 -25.10
C ASN A 498 -29.25 14.33 -25.98
N ALA A 499 -28.32 13.60 -25.36
CA ALA A 499 -27.15 13.03 -26.00
C ALA A 499 -27.36 11.57 -26.45
N ASP A 500 -26.72 11.21 -27.56
CA ASP A 500 -26.42 9.82 -27.92
C ASP A 500 -24.91 9.58 -27.69
N ILE A 501 -24.56 8.54 -26.94
CA ILE A 501 -23.18 8.09 -26.71
C ILE A 501 -23.00 6.70 -27.30
N VAL A 502 -22.08 6.56 -28.24
CA VAL A 502 -21.78 5.31 -28.94
C VAL A 502 -20.52 4.69 -28.36
N VAL A 503 -20.63 3.48 -27.82
CA VAL A 503 -19.51 2.67 -27.32
C VAL A 503 -19.33 1.46 -28.21
N ARG A 504 -18.09 1.19 -28.61
CA ARG A 504 -17.69 -0.03 -29.31
C ARG A 504 -16.54 -0.68 -28.57
N ASP A 505 -16.70 -1.95 -28.25
CA ASP A 505 -15.81 -2.71 -27.39
C ASP A 505 -15.57 -1.91 -26.09
N GLN A 506 -14.33 -1.54 -25.82
CA GLN A 506 -13.90 -0.81 -24.63
C GLN A 506 -13.77 0.71 -24.82
N ARG A 507 -14.15 1.29 -25.97
CA ARG A 507 -13.93 2.72 -26.28
C ARG A 507 -15.21 3.47 -26.67
N ILE A 508 -15.24 4.73 -26.29
CA ILE A 508 -16.23 5.71 -26.76
C ILE A 508 -15.87 6.06 -28.21
N VAL A 509 -16.81 5.86 -29.13
CA VAL A 509 -16.63 6.15 -30.56
C VAL A 509 -17.16 7.52 -30.92
N ALA A 510 -18.29 7.92 -30.32
CA ALA A 510 -18.92 9.21 -30.57
C ALA A 510 -19.76 9.66 -29.37
N VAL A 511 -19.83 10.98 -29.18
CA VAL A 511 -20.70 11.67 -28.22
C VAL A 511 -21.27 12.88 -28.95
N GLY A 512 -22.58 13.07 -28.91
CA GLY A 512 -23.21 14.23 -29.53
C GLY A 512 -24.69 14.32 -29.23
N ALA A 513 -25.33 15.42 -29.64
CA ALA A 513 -26.78 15.56 -29.56
C ALA A 513 -27.48 14.42 -30.31
N ARG A 514 -28.66 14.01 -29.83
CA ARG A 514 -29.44 12.93 -30.42
C ARG A 514 -29.67 13.20 -31.90
N GLY A 515 -29.35 12.20 -32.74
CA GLY A 515 -29.43 12.30 -34.19
C GLY A 515 -28.20 12.92 -34.88
N SER A 516 -27.23 13.45 -34.14
CA SER A 516 -25.99 14.01 -34.71
C SER A 516 -24.83 13.02 -34.86
N VAL A 517 -24.92 11.85 -34.21
CA VAL A 517 -23.92 10.79 -34.27
C VAL A 517 -24.44 9.57 -35.04
N ALA A 518 -23.56 8.94 -35.82
CA ALA A 518 -23.89 7.74 -36.56
C ALA A 518 -24.04 6.56 -35.60
N ILE A 519 -25.16 5.84 -35.72
CA ILE A 519 -25.45 4.66 -34.93
C ILE A 519 -25.10 3.42 -35.74
N PRO A 520 -24.14 2.59 -35.31
CA PRO A 520 -23.80 1.38 -36.03
C PRO A 520 -24.96 0.38 -36.06
N ASP A 521 -25.12 -0.33 -37.18
CA ASP A 521 -26.09 -1.41 -37.31
C ASP A 521 -25.85 -2.50 -36.25
N GLY A 522 -26.94 -3.04 -35.69
CA GLY A 522 -26.88 -4.08 -34.66
C GLY A 522 -26.43 -3.60 -33.27
N ALA A 523 -26.19 -2.31 -33.07
CA ALA A 523 -25.87 -1.76 -31.75
C ALA A 523 -27.02 -1.97 -30.76
N LYS A 524 -26.69 -2.39 -29.53
CA LYS A 524 -27.66 -2.44 -28.44
C LYS A 524 -28.01 -1.01 -28.01
N ILE A 525 -29.26 -0.62 -28.19
CA ILE A 525 -29.73 0.69 -27.71
C ILE A 525 -30.22 0.55 -26.27
N ILE A 526 -29.75 1.45 -25.40
CA ILE A 526 -30.18 1.61 -24.02
C ILE A 526 -30.77 3.02 -23.91
N ASP A 527 -32.08 3.09 -23.70
CA ASP A 527 -32.76 4.35 -23.46
C ASP A 527 -32.42 4.86 -22.05
N VAL A 528 -31.86 6.05 -21.99
CA VAL A 528 -31.49 6.76 -20.77
C VAL A 528 -32.13 8.16 -20.75
N SER A 529 -33.25 8.32 -21.46
CA SER A 529 -34.08 9.52 -21.39
C SER A 529 -34.47 9.83 -19.94
N GLY A 530 -34.33 11.10 -19.54
CA GLY A 530 -34.56 11.55 -18.17
C GLY A 530 -33.47 11.16 -17.16
N LYS A 531 -32.36 10.56 -17.61
CA LYS A 531 -31.19 10.22 -16.79
C LYS A 531 -30.01 11.13 -17.12
N VAL A 532 -29.00 11.11 -16.27
CA VAL A 532 -27.73 11.81 -16.49
C VAL A 532 -26.60 10.81 -16.70
N ILE A 533 -25.71 11.11 -17.65
CA ILE A 533 -24.51 10.34 -17.94
C ILE A 533 -23.28 11.20 -17.64
N MET A 534 -22.32 10.65 -16.92
CA MET A 534 -21.03 11.29 -16.66
C MET A 534 -19.88 10.27 -16.77
N PRO A 535 -18.61 10.69 -16.88
CA PRO A 535 -17.48 9.77 -16.81
C PRO A 535 -17.46 9.01 -15.47
N GLY A 536 -16.87 7.83 -15.48
CA GLY A 536 -16.55 7.10 -14.25
C GLY A 536 -15.64 7.92 -13.35
N MET A 537 -15.85 7.82 -12.04
CA MET A 537 -15.05 8.57 -11.08
C MET A 537 -13.64 7.97 -10.95
N VAL A 538 -12.66 8.85 -10.74
CA VAL A 538 -11.25 8.53 -10.53
C VAL A 538 -10.88 8.85 -9.10
N ASP A 539 -10.68 7.81 -8.31
CA ASP A 539 -10.22 7.94 -6.94
C ASP A 539 -8.68 7.95 -6.90
N THR A 540 -8.13 9.12 -6.58
CA THR A 540 -6.69 9.33 -6.58
C THR A 540 -6.01 8.80 -5.32
N HIS A 541 -6.73 8.60 -4.22
CA HIS A 541 -6.17 8.10 -2.97
C HIS A 541 -7.07 7.03 -2.41
N TYR A 542 -6.86 5.79 -2.85
CA TYR A 542 -7.71 4.66 -2.50
C TYR A 542 -6.94 3.54 -1.83
N HIS A 543 -7.19 3.29 -0.55
CA HIS A 543 -6.78 2.04 0.08
C HIS A 543 -7.97 1.07 0.01
N PRO A 544 -7.90 -0.07 -0.71
CA PRO A 544 -8.90 -1.14 -0.61
C PRO A 544 -8.82 -1.89 0.73
N GLN A 545 -8.35 -1.19 1.78
CA GLN A 545 -8.02 -1.61 3.14
C GLN A 545 -8.05 -3.12 3.32
N TRP A 546 -6.85 -3.68 3.52
CA TRP A 546 -6.72 -5.06 3.99
C TRP A 546 -7.14 -6.10 2.94
N LEU A 547 -6.62 -6.03 1.71
CA LEU A 547 -6.71 -7.17 0.79
C LEU A 547 -5.97 -8.37 1.38
N THR A 548 -6.61 -9.54 1.37
CA THR A 548 -6.04 -10.77 1.94
C THR A 548 -4.73 -11.13 1.25
N PRO A 549 -3.59 -11.14 1.97
CA PRO A 549 -2.31 -11.51 1.41
C PRO A 549 -2.14 -13.05 1.35
N ASN A 550 -1.08 -13.50 0.69
CA ASN A 550 -0.67 -14.91 0.57
C ASN A 550 -1.64 -15.79 -0.25
N VAL A 551 -2.82 -16.09 0.29
CA VAL A 551 -3.88 -16.84 -0.40
C VAL A 551 -5.00 -15.86 -0.77
N HIS A 552 -5.22 -15.67 -2.06
CA HIS A 552 -6.18 -14.66 -2.53
C HIS A 552 -7.61 -15.15 -2.55
N ASN A 553 -8.54 -14.22 -2.27
CA ASN A 553 -9.97 -14.44 -2.51
C ASN A 553 -10.24 -14.64 -4.00
N THR A 554 -11.27 -15.44 -4.32
CA THR A 554 -11.74 -15.57 -5.71
C THR A 554 -12.33 -14.25 -6.20
N GLN A 555 -13.07 -13.55 -5.34
CA GLN A 555 -13.54 -12.19 -5.56
C GLN A 555 -13.41 -11.40 -4.25
N THR A 556 -12.91 -10.17 -4.33
CA THR A 556 -12.80 -9.28 -3.16
C THR A 556 -13.98 -8.29 -3.13
N TRP A 557 -14.53 -8.05 -1.93
CA TRP A 557 -15.73 -7.24 -1.74
C TRP A 557 -15.45 -5.73 -1.89
N GLN A 558 -14.22 -5.31 -1.57
CA GLN A 558 -13.77 -3.93 -1.70
C GLN A 558 -13.91 -3.44 -3.15
N TYR A 559 -13.45 -4.24 -4.11
CA TYR A 559 -13.54 -3.88 -5.54
C TYR A 559 -14.97 -3.84 -6.06
N LEU A 560 -15.82 -4.76 -5.58
CA LEU A 560 -17.24 -4.78 -5.93
C LEU A 560 -17.94 -3.53 -5.40
N THR A 561 -17.73 -3.20 -4.13
CA THR A 561 -18.34 -2.02 -3.50
C THR A 561 -17.88 -0.75 -4.22
N THR A 562 -16.58 -0.59 -4.43
CA THR A 562 -15.99 0.56 -5.12
C THR A 562 -16.56 0.75 -6.53
N LEU A 563 -16.68 -0.33 -7.32
CA LEU A 563 -17.28 -0.25 -8.66
C LEU A 563 -18.79 0.02 -8.62
N ALA A 564 -19.53 -0.61 -7.71
CA ALA A 564 -20.98 -0.42 -7.56
C ALA A 564 -21.34 1.04 -7.23
N TYR A 565 -20.46 1.76 -6.53
CA TYR A 565 -20.61 3.19 -6.23
C TYR A 565 -19.98 4.12 -7.29
N GLY A 566 -19.53 3.59 -8.43
CA GLY A 566 -19.20 4.41 -9.60
C GLY A 566 -17.75 4.84 -9.74
N THR A 567 -16.87 4.39 -8.84
CA THR A 567 -15.44 4.55 -9.03
C THR A 567 -14.97 3.50 -10.03
N THR A 568 -14.57 3.93 -11.23
CA THR A 568 -14.13 3.02 -12.30
C THR A 568 -12.61 2.98 -12.42
N THR A 569 -11.90 3.93 -11.82
CA THR A 569 -10.43 3.98 -11.75
C THR A 569 -9.99 4.34 -10.34
N THR A 570 -9.01 3.61 -9.83
CA THR A 570 -8.44 3.82 -8.49
C THR A 570 -6.92 3.88 -8.59
N ARG A 571 -6.30 4.74 -7.77
CA ARG A 571 -4.88 4.65 -7.44
C ARG A 571 -4.74 4.39 -5.95
N ASP A 572 -4.20 3.23 -5.62
CA ASP A 572 -3.68 2.92 -4.30
C ASP A 572 -2.30 3.56 -4.11
N PRO A 573 -2.17 4.59 -3.25
CA PRO A 573 -0.92 5.29 -3.07
C PRO A 573 -0.03 4.60 -2.02
N GLN A 574 -0.44 3.52 -1.35
CA GLN A 574 0.45 2.78 -0.46
C GLN A 574 -0.17 1.45 -0.06
N THR A 575 0.31 0.34 -0.64
CA THR A 575 -0.03 -1.00 -0.13
C THR A 575 1.02 -1.51 0.86
N ALA A 576 0.60 -2.32 1.83
CA ALA A 576 1.51 -3.05 2.72
C ALA A 576 2.17 -4.27 2.03
N THR A 577 1.63 -4.73 0.90
CA THR A 577 2.09 -5.93 0.18
C THR A 577 1.98 -5.76 -1.33
N THR A 578 2.89 -6.39 -2.07
CA THR A 578 2.81 -6.47 -3.53
C THR A 578 1.72 -7.38 -4.07
N ASP A 579 1.01 -8.12 -3.23
CA ASP A 579 -0.12 -8.97 -3.63
C ASP A 579 -1.15 -8.21 -4.49
N PHE A 580 -1.25 -6.89 -4.29
CA PHE A 580 -2.02 -5.97 -5.11
C PHE A 580 -1.70 -6.04 -6.61
N LEU A 581 -0.45 -6.27 -6.99
CA LEU A 581 -0.05 -6.46 -8.39
C LEU A 581 -0.74 -7.69 -8.98
N SER A 582 -0.85 -8.77 -8.20
CA SER A 582 -1.52 -10.00 -8.61
C SER A 582 -3.05 -9.83 -8.66
N TYR A 583 -3.63 -9.12 -7.70
CA TYR A 583 -5.05 -8.75 -7.76
C TYR A 583 -5.37 -7.87 -8.99
N SER A 584 -4.49 -6.92 -9.31
CA SER A 584 -4.61 -6.09 -10.52
C SER A 584 -4.56 -6.94 -11.79
N ASP A 585 -3.65 -7.90 -11.87
CA ASP A 585 -3.57 -8.84 -13.01
C ASP A 585 -4.89 -9.65 -13.17
N ARG A 586 -5.56 -9.99 -12.07
CA ARG A 586 -6.84 -10.72 -12.09
C ARG A 586 -8.05 -9.87 -12.48
N VAL A 587 -7.99 -8.56 -12.25
CA VAL A 587 -8.98 -7.65 -12.83
C VAL A 587 -8.69 -7.45 -14.32
N GLU A 588 -7.43 -7.31 -14.71
CA GLU A 588 -7.02 -7.09 -16.10
C GLU A 588 -7.30 -8.31 -17.00
N ASN A 589 -7.26 -9.53 -16.47
CA ASN A 589 -7.64 -10.75 -17.19
C ASN A 589 -9.15 -11.12 -17.10
N GLY A 590 -9.94 -10.34 -16.35
CA GLY A 590 -11.38 -10.53 -16.22
C GLY A 590 -11.81 -11.69 -15.31
N GLU A 591 -10.89 -12.28 -14.54
CA GLU A 591 -11.22 -13.27 -13.50
C GLU A 591 -11.82 -12.64 -12.24
N MET A 592 -11.62 -11.34 -12.03
CA MET A 592 -12.18 -10.57 -10.91
C MET A 592 -12.89 -9.31 -11.41
N ILE A 593 -14.08 -9.04 -10.86
CA ILE A 593 -14.82 -7.80 -11.14
C ILE A 593 -14.27 -6.69 -10.25
N GLY A 594 -13.94 -5.55 -10.85
CA GLY A 594 -13.43 -4.38 -10.13
C GLY A 594 -13.18 -3.18 -11.04
N PRO A 595 -12.79 -2.02 -10.45
CA PRO A 595 -12.33 -0.86 -11.22
C PRO A 595 -10.97 -1.13 -11.89
N ARG A 596 -10.51 -0.21 -12.73
CA ARG A 596 -9.09 -0.15 -13.11
C ARG A 596 -8.25 0.14 -11.87
N ILE A 597 -7.29 -0.73 -11.59
CA ILE A 597 -6.46 -0.65 -10.40
C ILE A 597 -5.07 -0.19 -10.80
N TYR A 598 -4.65 0.92 -10.22
CA TYR A 598 -3.27 1.36 -10.20
C TYR A 598 -2.80 1.34 -8.75
N THR A 599 -1.54 0.99 -8.53
CA THR A 599 -0.93 1.01 -7.20
C THR A 599 0.47 1.59 -7.34
N THR A 600 0.95 2.28 -6.31
CA THR A 600 2.36 2.64 -6.20
C THR A 600 3.23 1.47 -5.72
N GLY A 601 2.62 0.32 -5.36
CA GLY A 601 3.29 -0.71 -4.57
C GLY A 601 3.58 -0.22 -3.15
N PRO A 602 4.40 -0.95 -2.38
CA PRO A 602 4.87 -0.49 -1.07
C PRO A 602 5.55 0.88 -1.17
N GLY A 603 5.16 1.88 -0.38
CA GLY A 603 5.73 3.23 -0.47
C GLY A 603 7.23 3.30 -0.16
N VAL A 604 7.88 4.42 -0.50
CA VAL A 604 9.25 4.73 -0.05
C VAL A 604 9.13 5.46 1.29
N PHE A 605 9.54 4.80 2.37
CA PHE A 605 9.36 5.31 3.74
C PHE A 605 10.63 5.97 4.29
N SER A 606 10.49 6.73 5.37
CA SER A 606 11.62 7.24 6.18
C SER A 606 12.53 6.13 6.72
N ALA A 607 12.01 4.90 6.86
CA ALA A 607 12.78 3.71 7.26
C ALA A 607 13.70 3.16 6.14
N GLU A 608 13.56 3.61 4.88
CA GLU A 608 14.45 3.30 3.76
C GLU A 608 15.30 4.56 3.44
N PRO A 609 16.35 4.86 4.24
CA PRO A 609 17.04 6.15 4.17
C PRO A 609 17.82 6.31 2.85
N VAL A 610 17.41 7.27 2.04
CA VAL A 610 18.12 7.65 0.81
C VAL A 610 19.43 8.35 1.17
N ARG A 611 20.57 7.83 0.69
CA ARG A 611 21.91 8.31 1.07
C ARG A 611 22.48 9.34 0.10
N ASP A 612 22.14 9.18 -1.18
CA ASP A 612 22.58 9.98 -2.31
C ASP A 612 21.64 9.72 -3.50
N LEU A 613 21.85 10.44 -4.60
CA LEU A 613 21.04 10.31 -5.82
C LEU A 613 21.15 8.93 -6.48
N GLU A 614 22.31 8.28 -6.42
CA GLU A 614 22.47 6.95 -7.01
C GLU A 614 21.65 5.92 -6.23
N HIS A 615 21.65 6.01 -4.90
CA HIS A 615 20.79 5.18 -4.06
C HIS A 615 19.30 5.44 -4.34
N ALA A 616 18.90 6.69 -4.59
CA ALA A 616 17.53 6.99 -4.99
C ALA A 616 17.15 6.28 -6.31
N ARG A 617 18.05 6.26 -7.31
CA ARG A 617 17.82 5.52 -8.56
C ARG A 617 17.67 4.02 -8.32
N GLU A 618 18.52 3.44 -7.47
CA GLU A 618 18.45 2.02 -7.13
C GLU A 618 17.11 1.64 -6.49
N ILE A 619 16.63 2.43 -5.51
CA ILE A 619 15.34 2.21 -4.86
C ILE A 619 14.20 2.39 -5.87
N LEU A 620 14.22 3.46 -6.67
CA LEU A 620 13.13 3.78 -7.59
C LEU A 620 13.07 2.82 -8.79
N ALA A 621 14.19 2.16 -9.15
CA ALA A 621 14.21 1.14 -10.17
C ALA A 621 13.27 -0.04 -9.84
N ARG A 622 13.04 -0.35 -8.56
CA ARG A 622 12.04 -1.34 -8.11
C ARG A 622 10.66 -1.05 -8.71
N TYR A 623 10.22 0.20 -8.62
CA TYR A 623 8.91 0.65 -9.09
C TYR A 623 8.85 0.78 -10.60
N ALA A 624 9.86 1.40 -11.21
CA ALA A 624 9.88 1.69 -12.63
C ALA A 624 10.10 0.44 -13.50
N LYS A 625 10.94 -0.51 -13.05
CA LYS A 625 11.39 -1.66 -13.86
C LYS A 625 10.73 -2.98 -13.45
N TYR A 626 10.45 -3.21 -12.16
CA TYR A 626 10.02 -4.52 -11.67
C TYR A 626 8.52 -4.57 -11.39
N TYR A 627 7.99 -3.60 -10.66
CA TYR A 627 6.54 -3.53 -10.40
C TYR A 627 5.76 -2.86 -11.54
N ASP A 628 6.42 -1.97 -12.29
CA ASP A 628 5.84 -1.16 -13.37
C ASP A 628 4.63 -0.31 -12.94
N THR A 629 4.72 0.34 -11.79
CA THR A 629 3.60 1.03 -11.13
C THR A 629 3.22 2.36 -11.79
N LYS A 630 4.10 2.92 -12.63
CA LYS A 630 4.05 4.29 -13.23
C LYS A 630 4.02 5.44 -12.21
N THR A 631 3.47 5.22 -11.02
CA THR A 631 3.41 6.16 -9.91
C THR A 631 4.17 5.63 -8.71
N LEU A 632 4.57 6.55 -7.83
CA LEU A 632 5.29 6.27 -6.59
C LEU A 632 4.68 7.06 -5.44
N LYS A 633 4.70 6.52 -4.23
CA LYS A 633 4.45 7.30 -3.01
C LYS A 633 5.72 7.47 -2.21
N MET A 634 6.03 8.73 -1.90
CA MET A 634 7.03 9.09 -0.91
C MET A 634 6.34 9.37 0.44
N TYR A 635 6.72 8.62 1.46
CA TYR A 635 6.15 8.67 2.80
C TYR A 635 7.17 9.28 3.79
N MET A 636 7.13 10.61 3.90
CA MET A 636 7.95 11.39 4.85
C MET A 636 9.45 11.07 4.78
N SER A 637 9.98 10.83 3.58
CA SER A 637 11.36 10.36 3.40
C SER A 637 12.38 11.48 3.65
N GLY A 638 12.98 11.46 4.84
CA GLY A 638 14.18 12.24 5.15
C GLY A 638 14.03 13.76 5.03
N ASN A 639 15.16 14.45 4.94
CA ASN A 639 15.21 15.90 4.75
C ASN A 639 14.98 16.31 3.29
N ARG A 640 14.91 17.62 3.03
CA ARG A 640 14.62 18.15 1.67
C ARG A 640 15.63 17.69 0.61
N GLN A 641 16.91 17.58 0.94
CA GLN A 641 17.94 17.10 0.00
C GLN A 641 17.64 15.67 -0.46
N GLN A 642 17.22 14.80 0.46
CA GLN A 642 16.85 13.41 0.16
C GLN A 642 15.60 13.34 -0.73
N ARG A 643 14.59 14.17 -0.45
CA ARG A 643 13.40 14.30 -1.31
C ARG A 643 13.75 14.79 -2.71
N GLN A 644 14.65 15.78 -2.82
CA GLN A 644 15.14 16.23 -4.13
C GLN A 644 15.83 15.11 -4.91
N TRP A 645 16.62 14.25 -4.26
CA TRP A 645 17.17 13.07 -4.93
C TRP A 645 16.10 12.08 -5.40
N ILE A 646 15.06 11.85 -4.61
CA ILE A 646 13.92 11.01 -4.99
C ILE A 646 13.23 11.56 -6.24
N ILE A 647 12.87 12.85 -6.26
CA ILE A 647 12.15 13.43 -7.40
C ILE A 647 13.03 13.53 -8.66
N MET A 648 14.33 13.76 -8.51
CA MET A 648 15.28 13.70 -9.63
C MET A 648 15.33 12.29 -10.24
N ALA A 649 15.48 11.26 -9.41
CA ALA A 649 15.45 9.87 -9.88
C ALA A 649 14.09 9.49 -10.48
N ALA A 650 12.98 9.97 -9.91
CA ALA A 650 11.64 9.75 -10.44
C ALA A 650 11.49 10.32 -11.86
N ARG A 651 12.01 11.54 -12.07
CA ARG A 651 12.05 12.20 -13.38
C ARG A 651 12.86 11.40 -14.40
N GLU A 652 14.06 10.95 -14.02
CA GLU A 652 14.93 10.16 -14.90
C GLU A 652 14.31 8.80 -15.28
N LEU A 653 13.53 8.20 -14.38
CA LEU A 653 12.89 6.90 -14.56
C LEU A 653 11.47 6.98 -15.15
N GLY A 654 10.94 8.18 -15.38
CA GLY A 654 9.61 8.38 -15.96
C GLY A 654 8.45 7.96 -15.04
N ILE A 655 8.66 7.98 -13.73
CA ILE A 655 7.63 7.65 -12.73
C ILE A 655 7.13 8.90 -12.03
N MET A 656 5.82 8.99 -11.81
CA MET A 656 5.16 10.16 -11.23
C MET A 656 5.02 10.03 -9.70
N PRO A 657 5.72 10.83 -8.88
CA PRO A 657 5.65 10.71 -7.43
C PRO A 657 4.48 11.50 -6.84
N THR A 658 3.80 10.92 -5.85
CA THR A 658 2.94 11.63 -4.90
C THR A 658 3.50 11.55 -3.48
N THR A 659 3.04 12.41 -2.57
CA THR A 659 3.59 12.58 -1.21
C THR A 659 2.51 12.44 -0.12
N GLU A 660 2.89 12.12 1.12
CA GLU A 660 1.96 11.90 2.25
C GLU A 660 1.31 13.14 2.86
N GLY A 661 1.71 14.37 2.54
CA GLY A 661 1.14 15.54 3.24
C GLY A 661 1.68 15.72 4.68
N GLY A 662 1.96 14.63 5.40
CA GLY A 662 2.73 14.62 6.65
C GLY A 662 2.16 15.35 7.85
N LEU A 663 0.93 15.87 7.78
CA LEU A 663 0.35 16.80 8.75
C LEU A 663 1.28 18.03 8.98
N ASP A 664 2.09 18.42 7.98
CA ASP A 664 3.09 19.49 8.09
C ASP A 664 2.96 20.49 6.94
N GLN A 665 2.51 21.70 7.25
CA GLN A 665 2.28 22.76 6.27
C GLN A 665 3.56 23.12 5.51
N LYS A 666 4.69 23.29 6.21
CA LYS A 666 5.95 23.72 5.61
C LYS A 666 6.49 22.65 4.67
N LEU A 667 6.41 21.39 5.10
CA LEU A 667 6.78 20.26 4.27
C LEU A 667 5.99 20.24 2.96
N ASN A 668 4.66 20.39 3.05
CA ASN A 668 3.77 20.35 1.87
C ASN A 668 4.06 21.46 0.88
N ILE A 669 4.28 22.67 1.37
CA ILE A 669 4.68 23.80 0.54
C ILE A 669 6.01 23.50 -0.19
N THR A 670 6.99 22.88 0.50
CA THR A 670 8.25 22.49 -0.16
C THR A 670 8.08 21.40 -1.22
N HIS A 671 7.12 20.48 -1.09
CA HIS A 671 6.83 19.49 -2.14
C HIS A 671 6.41 20.15 -3.45
N GLY A 672 5.50 21.12 -3.39
CA GLY A 672 5.09 21.88 -4.58
C GLY A 672 6.25 22.67 -5.19
N PHE A 673 7.09 23.32 -4.35
CA PHE A 673 8.28 24.02 -4.83
C PHE A 673 9.31 23.10 -5.49
N ASP A 674 9.47 21.87 -5.01
CA ASP A 674 10.42 20.91 -5.57
C ASP A 674 9.90 20.27 -6.89
N GLY A 675 8.63 20.46 -7.25
CA GLY A 675 8.03 20.00 -8.50
C GLY A 675 7.26 18.67 -8.41
N TYR A 676 6.91 18.24 -7.18
CA TYR A 676 6.07 17.05 -7.00
C TYR A 676 4.68 17.30 -7.57
N PRO A 677 4.15 16.43 -8.45
CA PRO A 677 2.85 16.63 -9.10
C PRO A 677 1.64 16.30 -8.21
N GLY A 678 1.86 15.59 -7.09
CA GLY A 678 0.81 15.16 -6.17
C GLY A 678 1.15 15.33 -4.69
N ILE A 679 0.19 15.82 -3.92
CA ILE A 679 0.23 15.87 -2.45
C ILE A 679 -1.07 15.27 -1.91
N GLU A 680 -0.96 14.25 -1.06
CA GLU A 680 -2.11 13.66 -0.37
C GLU A 680 -2.38 14.38 0.96
N HIS A 681 -3.63 14.28 1.44
CA HIS A 681 -4.17 14.93 2.63
C HIS A 681 -4.23 16.47 2.55
N THR A 682 -5.03 17.08 3.43
CA THR A 682 -5.16 18.54 3.49
C THR A 682 -3.84 19.20 3.90
N LEU A 683 -3.60 20.39 3.35
CA LEU A 683 -2.69 21.35 3.99
C LEU A 683 -3.35 21.78 5.31
N PRO A 684 -2.75 21.42 6.47
CA PRO A 684 -3.47 21.34 7.74
C PRO A 684 -3.94 22.67 8.31
N ILE A 685 -3.37 23.78 7.83
CA ILE A 685 -3.68 25.09 8.38
C ILE A 685 -4.76 25.80 7.56
N THR A 686 -5.77 26.34 8.24
CA THR A 686 -6.88 27.11 7.67
C THR A 686 -7.25 28.28 8.60
N PRO A 687 -7.77 29.42 8.09
CA PRO A 687 -7.97 29.76 6.68
C PRO A 687 -6.65 29.95 5.91
N LYS A 688 -6.69 29.76 4.59
CA LYS A 688 -5.57 30.09 3.69
C LYS A 688 -5.68 31.51 3.14
N TYR A 689 -4.52 32.08 2.83
CA TYR A 689 -4.37 33.42 2.26
C TYR A 689 -3.87 33.37 0.81
N ASP A 690 -3.83 34.54 0.17
CA ASP A 690 -3.53 34.68 -1.27
C ASP A 690 -2.18 34.07 -1.68
N ASP A 691 -1.20 34.06 -0.78
CA ASP A 691 0.11 33.44 -1.00
C ASP A 691 0.00 31.92 -1.24
N VAL A 692 -0.84 31.23 -0.47
CA VAL A 692 -1.08 29.78 -0.63
C VAL A 692 -1.87 29.49 -1.91
N PHE A 693 -2.83 30.34 -2.28
CA PHE A 693 -3.59 30.16 -3.53
C PHE A 693 -2.73 30.43 -4.77
N GLU A 694 -1.89 31.48 -4.75
CA GLU A 694 -0.92 31.72 -5.81
C GLU A 694 0.15 30.61 -5.85
N TRP A 695 0.53 30.02 -4.72
CA TRP A 695 1.39 28.83 -4.69
C TRP A 695 0.76 27.63 -5.42
N TYR A 696 -0.51 27.30 -5.14
CA TYR A 696 -1.21 26.22 -5.85
C TYR A 696 -1.27 26.46 -7.36
N LYS A 697 -1.59 27.69 -7.74
CA LYS A 697 -1.68 28.11 -9.15
C LYS A 697 -0.31 28.08 -9.84
N ALA A 698 0.76 28.51 -9.16
CA ALA A 698 2.10 28.53 -9.73
C ALA A 698 2.71 27.13 -9.87
N THR A 699 2.48 26.26 -8.88
CA THR A 699 3.07 24.91 -8.86
C THR A 699 2.26 23.89 -9.66
N GLN A 700 0.96 24.11 -9.82
CA GLN A 700 0.02 23.16 -10.44
C GLN A 700 0.04 21.75 -9.80
N VAL A 701 0.55 21.65 -8.57
CA VAL A 701 0.47 20.42 -7.78
C VAL A 701 -0.99 20.07 -7.57
N THR A 702 -1.35 18.81 -7.80
CA THR A 702 -2.71 18.34 -7.51
C THR A 702 -2.77 17.85 -6.07
N ASN A 703 -3.62 18.45 -5.25
CA ASN A 703 -3.85 18.00 -3.88
C ASN A 703 -5.08 17.09 -3.83
N SER A 704 -4.93 15.90 -3.24
CA SER A 704 -6.04 15.03 -2.84
C SER A 704 -6.26 15.23 -1.34
N PRO A 705 -7.22 16.08 -0.93
CA PRO A 705 -7.28 16.57 0.45
C PRO A 705 -7.73 15.52 1.45
N THR A 706 -8.47 14.50 1.02
CA THR A 706 -9.02 13.46 1.90
C THR A 706 -9.68 14.08 3.13
N LEU A 707 -10.60 15.03 2.97
CA LEU A 707 -11.32 15.68 4.08
C LEU A 707 -11.99 14.69 5.03
N ILE A 708 -12.40 13.54 4.50
CA ILE A 708 -12.88 12.41 5.32
C ILE A 708 -11.82 11.86 6.30
N VAL A 709 -10.53 12.08 6.03
CA VAL A 709 -9.33 11.76 6.86
C VAL A 709 -8.47 13.01 6.99
N GLU A 710 -9.11 14.13 7.33
CA GLU A 710 -8.43 15.41 7.28
C GLU A 710 -7.25 15.51 8.25
N TYR A 711 -6.29 16.31 7.82
CA TYR A 711 -5.22 16.84 8.63
C TYR A 711 -5.63 18.24 9.11
N GLY A 712 -5.52 18.52 10.41
CA GLY A 712 -5.91 19.80 11.02
C GLY A 712 -7.20 19.77 11.85
N GLY A 713 -7.82 18.59 12.05
CA GLY A 713 -9.00 18.42 12.91
C GLY A 713 -9.52 16.97 12.95
N PRO A 714 -10.68 16.74 13.59
CA PRO A 714 -11.34 15.43 13.57
C PRO A 714 -11.69 14.97 12.16
N PHE A 715 -11.53 13.67 11.87
CA PHE A 715 -11.81 13.10 10.55
C PHE A 715 -13.25 13.37 10.08
N GLY A 716 -13.40 13.92 8.88
CA GLY A 716 -14.71 14.29 8.33
C GLY A 716 -15.67 13.14 8.11
N GLU A 717 -15.18 11.89 7.97
CA GLU A 717 -16.06 10.72 7.91
C GLU A 717 -16.90 10.55 9.17
N GLY A 718 -16.40 11.01 10.33
CA GLY A 718 -17.13 10.97 11.59
C GLY A 718 -18.47 11.69 11.52
N TRP A 719 -18.55 12.80 10.76
CA TRP A 719 -19.79 13.52 10.52
C TRP A 719 -20.84 12.66 9.83
N PHE A 720 -20.47 11.94 8.77
CA PHE A 720 -21.43 11.08 8.06
C PHE A 720 -21.82 9.85 8.88
N TYR A 721 -20.89 9.27 9.64
CA TYR A 721 -21.24 8.20 10.58
C TYR A 721 -22.25 8.66 11.62
N GLN A 722 -22.27 9.92 12.06
CA GLN A 722 -23.28 10.40 13.01
C GLN A 722 -24.57 10.92 12.35
N SER A 723 -24.48 11.50 11.16
CA SER A 723 -25.61 12.20 10.53
C SER A 723 -26.42 11.35 9.54
N GLU A 724 -25.87 10.24 9.05
CA GLU A 724 -26.49 9.42 8.00
C GLU A 724 -27.08 8.09 8.54
N ASP A 725 -28.17 7.63 7.93
CA ASP A 725 -28.77 6.32 8.20
C ASP A 725 -28.10 5.22 7.38
N LEU A 726 -26.87 4.88 7.79
CA LEU A 726 -26.07 3.83 7.16
C LEU A 726 -26.58 2.42 7.48
N LEU A 727 -27.32 2.26 8.59
CA LEU A 727 -27.82 0.97 9.03
C LEU A 727 -28.84 0.40 8.03
N ASN A 728 -29.65 1.28 7.43
CA ASN A 728 -30.69 0.92 6.47
C ASN A 728 -30.28 1.10 4.99
N ASP A 729 -29.01 1.43 4.70
CA ASP A 729 -28.51 1.49 3.32
C ASP A 729 -28.39 0.07 2.74
N ALA A 730 -29.38 -0.33 1.92
CA ALA A 730 -29.44 -1.66 1.32
C ALA A 730 -28.28 -1.96 0.36
N LYS A 731 -27.72 -0.94 -0.30
CA LYS A 731 -26.62 -1.10 -1.26
C LYS A 731 -25.30 -1.31 -0.52
N LEU A 732 -25.02 -0.49 0.48
CA LEU A 732 -23.86 -0.64 1.36
C LEU A 732 -23.90 -2.02 2.02
N ARG A 733 -25.06 -2.37 2.56
CA ARG A 733 -25.31 -3.65 3.23
C ARG A 733 -25.13 -4.88 2.34
N ARG A 734 -25.34 -4.73 1.02
CA ARG A 734 -25.19 -5.79 0.01
C ARG A 734 -23.72 -6.03 -0.36
N PHE A 735 -22.97 -4.96 -0.58
CA PHE A 735 -21.61 -5.06 -1.14
C PHE A 735 -20.52 -5.10 -0.07
N THR A 736 -20.75 -4.54 1.12
CA THR A 736 -19.81 -4.58 2.24
C THR A 736 -19.85 -5.91 2.98
N HIS A 737 -18.67 -6.42 3.36
CA HIS A 737 -18.57 -7.63 4.17
C HIS A 737 -19.26 -7.45 5.54
N PRO A 738 -20.04 -8.42 6.05
CA PRO A 738 -20.77 -8.32 7.32
C PRO A 738 -19.96 -7.83 8.51
N VAL A 739 -18.76 -8.39 8.69
CA VAL A 739 -17.86 -8.03 9.80
C VAL A 739 -17.40 -6.58 9.71
N ASP A 740 -17.03 -6.12 8.50
CA ASP A 740 -16.62 -4.74 8.27
C ASP A 740 -17.81 -3.78 8.47
N PHE A 741 -18.97 -4.10 7.89
CA PHE A 741 -20.21 -3.34 8.04
C PHE A 741 -20.60 -3.19 9.51
N ASP A 742 -20.69 -4.29 10.27
CA ASP A 742 -21.15 -4.24 11.66
C ASP A 742 -20.14 -3.52 12.56
N SER A 743 -18.83 -3.68 12.32
CA SER A 743 -17.79 -2.99 13.08
C SER A 743 -17.81 -1.47 12.91
N LYS A 744 -18.16 -0.96 11.71
CA LYS A 744 -18.16 0.48 11.40
C LYS A 744 -19.53 1.14 11.57
N VAL A 745 -20.60 0.46 11.15
CA VAL A 745 -21.96 1.04 11.06
C VAL A 745 -22.77 0.80 12.33
N ARG A 746 -22.73 -0.41 12.92
CA ARG A 746 -23.52 -0.73 14.12
C ARG A 746 -22.85 -0.28 15.41
N ARG A 747 -21.53 -0.39 15.50
CA ARG A 747 -20.74 -0.05 16.69
C ARG A 747 -19.88 1.19 16.43
N ARG A 748 -20.55 2.34 16.38
CA ARG A 748 -19.89 3.64 16.18
C ARG A 748 -19.07 4.03 17.42
N GLY A 749 -17.87 4.56 17.26
CA GLY A 749 -17.07 5.17 18.33
C GLY A 749 -16.13 4.26 19.12
N THR A 750 -15.87 3.00 18.71
CA THR A 750 -14.96 2.09 19.44
C THR A 750 -13.77 1.63 18.58
N GLY A 751 -12.56 2.15 18.83
CA GLY A 751 -11.30 1.54 18.40
C GLY A 751 -10.29 2.44 17.67
N ASN A 752 -9.04 1.97 17.59
CA ASN A 752 -7.87 2.62 16.96
C ASN A 752 -7.72 2.31 15.44
N ALA A 753 -8.81 1.93 14.76
CA ALA A 753 -8.80 1.76 13.30
C ALA A 753 -9.45 2.99 12.66
N PRO A 754 -9.04 3.40 11.45
CA PRO A 754 -9.68 4.53 10.78
C PRO A 754 -11.16 4.14 10.53
N GLY A 755 -12.05 4.95 11.10
CA GLY A 755 -13.38 4.58 11.60
C GLY A 755 -13.74 5.55 12.73
N PRO A 756 -15.01 5.63 13.17
CA PRO A 756 -15.57 6.77 13.93
C PRO A 756 -14.71 7.15 15.14
N ALA A 757 -13.84 8.15 14.94
CA ALA A 757 -12.99 8.74 15.96
C ALA A 757 -13.86 9.61 16.87
N GLY A 758 -14.59 8.96 17.78
CA GLY A 758 -15.51 9.65 18.68
C GLY A 758 -16.63 10.41 17.98
N PHE A 759 -17.38 11.16 18.77
CA PHE A 759 -18.37 12.13 18.28
C PHE A 759 -17.80 13.52 18.53
N ALA A 760 -17.69 14.31 17.47
CA ALA A 760 -17.36 15.73 17.56
C ALA A 760 -18.59 16.56 17.22
N VAL A 761 -18.76 17.69 17.92
CA VAL A 761 -19.78 18.67 17.55
C VAL A 761 -19.34 19.40 16.28
N LYS A 762 -20.29 19.98 15.55
CA LYS A 762 -20.03 20.54 14.21
C LYS A 762 -18.89 21.58 14.22
N GLU A 763 -18.79 22.35 15.29
CA GLU A 763 -17.84 23.45 15.50
C GLU A 763 -16.39 22.97 15.68
N GLU A 764 -16.18 21.69 15.99
CA GLU A 764 -14.85 21.10 16.16
C GLU A 764 -14.24 20.59 14.84
N TYR A 765 -15.03 20.51 13.77
CA TYR A 765 -14.55 20.05 12.45
C TYR A 765 -13.92 21.21 11.66
N ALA A 766 -12.64 21.09 11.31
CA ALA A 766 -11.93 22.03 10.45
C ALA A 766 -12.31 21.87 8.97
N MET A 767 -12.85 20.70 8.58
CA MET A 767 -13.15 20.35 7.19
C MET A 767 -14.03 21.36 6.45
N TRP A 768 -14.90 22.10 7.15
CA TRP A 768 -15.76 23.10 6.53
C TRP A 768 -14.95 24.28 6.00
N GLN A 769 -14.00 24.80 6.80
CA GLN A 769 -13.11 25.88 6.40
C GLN A 769 -12.10 25.38 5.36
N HIS A 770 -11.61 24.15 5.52
CA HIS A 770 -10.80 23.52 4.47
C HIS A 770 -11.56 23.38 3.15
N ALA A 771 -12.83 23.01 3.15
CA ALA A 771 -13.62 22.96 1.92
C ALA A 771 -13.74 24.35 1.26
N GLU A 772 -13.89 25.42 2.03
CA GLU A 772 -13.91 26.80 1.50
C GLU A 772 -12.57 27.18 0.86
N ASP A 773 -11.46 26.83 1.52
CA ASP A 773 -10.11 26.99 0.97
C ASP A 773 -9.92 26.23 -0.35
N LEU A 774 -10.44 25.00 -0.44
CA LEU A 774 -10.36 24.18 -1.66
C LEU A 774 -11.19 24.80 -2.80
N ALA A 775 -12.37 25.35 -2.49
CA ALA A 775 -13.19 26.05 -3.46
C ALA A 775 -12.45 27.28 -4.04
N LYS A 776 -11.86 28.12 -3.17
CA LYS A 776 -11.01 29.26 -3.58
C LYS A 776 -9.79 28.81 -4.37
N THR A 777 -9.18 27.68 -3.99
CA THR A 777 -8.04 27.11 -4.71
C THR A 777 -8.40 26.81 -6.17
N VAL A 778 -9.54 26.14 -6.42
CA VAL A 778 -10.01 25.84 -7.78
C VAL A 778 -10.42 27.11 -8.52
N GLU A 779 -11.11 28.04 -7.87
CA GLU A 779 -11.48 29.35 -8.45
C GLU A 779 -10.25 30.15 -8.93
N ARG A 780 -9.16 30.09 -8.17
CA ARG A 780 -7.88 30.76 -8.47
C ARG A 780 -7.00 30.00 -9.47
N GLY A 781 -7.46 28.87 -10.00
CA GLY A 781 -6.74 28.09 -11.02
C GLY A 781 -5.76 27.04 -10.46
N GLY A 782 -5.86 26.72 -9.17
CA GLY A 782 -5.22 25.56 -8.56
C GLY A 782 -5.95 24.25 -8.87
N ARG A 783 -5.39 23.12 -8.44
CA ARG A 783 -5.86 21.77 -8.81
C ARG A 783 -6.16 20.91 -7.58
N ILE A 784 -7.40 20.46 -7.46
CA ILE A 784 -7.87 19.56 -6.40
C ILE A 784 -8.38 18.25 -7.04
N GLY A 785 -7.87 17.12 -6.57
CA GLY A 785 -8.38 15.78 -6.88
C GLY A 785 -9.26 15.24 -5.75
N ILE A 786 -10.02 14.18 -6.00
CA ILE A 786 -10.80 13.48 -4.96
C ILE A 786 -10.09 12.17 -4.60
N GLY A 787 -9.96 11.92 -3.30
CA GLY A 787 -9.35 10.73 -2.73
C GLY A 787 -10.18 10.19 -1.57
N SER A 788 -10.70 8.96 -1.68
CA SER A 788 -11.59 8.40 -0.65
C SER A 788 -10.88 7.81 0.57
N HIS A 789 -9.55 7.81 0.55
CA HIS A 789 -8.63 7.20 1.50
C HIS A 789 -8.83 5.70 1.71
N GLY A 790 -10.03 5.19 2.03
CA GLY A 790 -10.34 3.76 2.01
C GLY A 790 -11.04 3.21 3.25
N GLN A 791 -11.38 4.03 4.24
CA GLN A 791 -12.09 3.57 5.44
C GLN A 791 -13.44 2.95 5.13
N LEU A 792 -14.21 3.57 4.25
CA LEU A 792 -15.49 3.06 3.80
C LEU A 792 -15.48 2.91 2.28
N GLN A 793 -15.35 1.66 1.83
CA GLN A 793 -15.29 1.31 0.41
C GLN A 793 -16.56 1.77 -0.31
N GLY A 794 -16.42 2.30 -1.53
CA GLY A 794 -17.53 2.87 -2.31
C GLY A 794 -18.02 4.22 -1.77
N LEU A 795 -18.85 4.21 -0.73
CA LEU A 795 -19.55 5.42 -0.27
C LEU A 795 -18.59 6.54 0.18
N GLY A 796 -17.40 6.21 0.68
CA GLY A 796 -16.37 7.19 1.06
C GLY A 796 -15.96 8.13 -0.09
N MET A 797 -15.98 7.65 -1.34
CA MET A 797 -15.70 8.50 -2.52
C MET A 797 -16.73 9.62 -2.67
N HIS A 798 -18.01 9.32 -2.43
CA HIS A 798 -19.06 10.32 -2.49
C HIS A 798 -18.99 11.29 -1.30
N TRP A 799 -18.69 10.79 -0.10
CA TRP A 799 -18.52 11.63 1.07
C TRP A 799 -17.41 12.66 0.89
N GLU A 800 -16.25 12.25 0.36
CA GLU A 800 -15.17 13.18 0.03
C GLU A 800 -15.63 14.23 -0.97
N LEU A 801 -16.28 13.81 -2.06
CA LEU A 801 -16.81 14.72 -3.08
C LEU A 801 -17.81 15.73 -2.50
N TRP A 802 -18.68 15.28 -1.59
CA TRP A 802 -19.67 16.14 -0.94
C TRP A 802 -19.04 17.12 0.04
N LEU A 803 -18.02 16.70 0.80
CA LEU A 803 -17.27 17.57 1.69
C LEU A 803 -16.52 18.64 0.90
N VAL A 804 -15.81 18.26 -0.16
CA VAL A 804 -15.11 19.24 -1.01
C VAL A 804 -16.09 20.24 -1.62
N GLN A 805 -17.28 19.79 -2.04
CA GLN A 805 -18.32 20.68 -2.56
C GLN A 805 -18.93 21.61 -1.50
N SER A 806 -18.97 21.17 -0.23
CA SER A 806 -19.66 21.89 0.86
C SER A 806 -19.11 23.29 1.14
N GLY A 807 -17.85 23.56 0.78
CA GLY A 807 -17.21 24.87 0.90
C GLY A 807 -17.57 25.87 -0.20
N GLY A 808 -18.58 25.58 -1.03
CA GLY A 808 -19.06 26.47 -2.08
C GLY A 808 -18.43 26.24 -3.45
N MET A 809 -17.65 25.16 -3.63
CA MET A 809 -17.19 24.75 -4.96
C MET A 809 -18.41 24.45 -5.85
N SER A 810 -18.39 24.90 -7.10
CA SER A 810 -19.47 24.61 -8.04
C SER A 810 -19.59 23.08 -8.22
N THR A 811 -20.82 22.58 -8.35
CA THR A 811 -21.06 21.14 -8.55
C THR A 811 -20.32 20.61 -9.77
N HIS A 812 -20.23 21.41 -10.84
CA HIS A 812 -19.46 21.02 -12.03
C HIS A 812 -17.95 20.91 -11.74
N ASP A 813 -17.36 21.84 -10.98
CA ASP A 813 -15.93 21.80 -10.67
C ASP A 813 -15.61 20.66 -9.68
N ALA A 814 -16.50 20.39 -8.71
CA ALA A 814 -16.39 19.22 -7.85
C ALA A 814 -16.41 17.91 -8.65
N LEU A 815 -17.32 17.77 -9.63
CA LEU A 815 -17.34 16.61 -10.52
C LEU A 815 -16.08 16.51 -11.41
N ARG A 816 -15.48 17.64 -11.82
CA ARG A 816 -14.20 17.65 -12.54
C ARG A 816 -13.06 17.12 -11.67
N SER A 817 -13.03 17.52 -10.39
CA SER A 817 -12.09 16.99 -9.39
C SER A 817 -12.20 15.46 -9.23
N ALA A 818 -13.41 14.91 -9.25
CA ALA A 818 -13.67 13.46 -9.18
C ALA A 818 -13.48 12.71 -10.52
N THR A 819 -13.19 13.39 -11.63
CA THR A 819 -13.12 12.76 -12.97
C THR A 819 -11.86 13.18 -13.72
N ILE A 820 -11.92 14.19 -14.59
CA ILE A 820 -10.82 14.55 -15.49
C ILE A 820 -9.59 15.06 -14.74
N VAL A 821 -9.75 15.84 -13.67
CA VAL A 821 -8.61 16.34 -12.88
C VAL A 821 -7.93 15.19 -12.14
N GLY A 822 -8.70 14.27 -11.57
CA GLY A 822 -8.17 13.04 -10.97
C GLY A 822 -7.44 12.16 -11.98
N ALA A 823 -8.00 11.99 -13.19
CA ALA A 823 -7.35 11.26 -14.28
C ALA A 823 -6.00 11.90 -14.68
N GLU A 824 -5.96 13.22 -14.82
CA GLU A 824 -4.73 13.97 -15.10
C GLU A 824 -3.70 13.88 -13.96
N ALA A 825 -4.15 13.85 -12.71
CA ALA A 825 -3.29 13.76 -11.52
C ALA A 825 -2.51 12.44 -11.45
N ILE A 826 -3.06 11.37 -12.02
CA ILE A 826 -2.40 10.05 -12.09
C ILE A 826 -1.85 9.73 -13.49
N GLY A 827 -1.82 10.73 -14.39
CA GLY A 827 -1.25 10.62 -15.73
C GLY A 827 -2.14 9.92 -16.78
N LEU A 828 -3.43 9.68 -16.48
CA LEU A 828 -4.39 8.99 -17.36
C LEU A 828 -5.39 9.91 -18.05
N GLY A 829 -5.19 11.23 -17.98
CA GLY A 829 -6.09 12.24 -18.56
C GLY A 829 -6.33 12.09 -20.06
N SER A 830 -5.46 11.39 -20.83
CA SER A 830 -5.71 11.09 -22.24
C SER A 830 -6.55 9.83 -22.49
N GLU A 831 -6.79 9.01 -21.47
CA GLU A 831 -7.39 7.68 -21.60
C GLU A 831 -8.77 7.59 -20.94
N VAL A 832 -8.96 8.25 -19.79
CA VAL A 832 -10.20 8.24 -18.99
C VAL A 832 -10.57 9.65 -18.49
N GLY A 833 -11.62 9.76 -17.68
CA GLY A 833 -12.01 10.99 -16.96
C GLY A 833 -12.91 11.96 -17.74
N SER A 834 -13.18 11.73 -19.03
CA SER A 834 -14.14 12.50 -19.83
C SER A 834 -14.86 11.63 -20.87
N LEU A 835 -16.05 12.05 -21.29
CA LEU A 835 -16.82 11.43 -22.36
C LEU A 835 -16.37 12.01 -23.70
N GLU A 836 -15.29 11.46 -24.24
CA GLU A 836 -14.70 11.91 -25.51
C GLU A 836 -14.41 10.73 -26.42
N ALA A 837 -14.57 10.93 -27.73
CA ALA A 837 -14.23 9.92 -28.72
C ALA A 837 -12.77 9.49 -28.59
N GLY A 838 -12.51 8.19 -28.63
CA GLY A 838 -11.19 7.59 -28.47
C GLY A 838 -10.84 7.22 -27.04
N LYS A 839 -11.46 7.81 -26.01
CA LYS A 839 -11.24 7.41 -24.61
C LYS A 839 -11.93 6.09 -24.27
N PHE A 840 -11.52 5.47 -23.16
CA PHE A 840 -12.18 4.25 -22.67
C PHE A 840 -13.62 4.54 -22.26
N ALA A 841 -14.48 3.55 -22.50
CA ALA A 841 -15.87 3.55 -22.08
C ALA A 841 -15.97 3.21 -20.60
N ASP A 842 -15.62 4.19 -19.77
CA ASP A 842 -15.74 4.18 -18.33
C ASP A 842 -16.72 5.30 -17.94
N LEU A 843 -17.99 4.97 -17.68
CA LEU A 843 -19.08 5.94 -17.52
C LEU A 843 -20.13 5.49 -16.50
N LEU A 844 -20.88 6.45 -16.00
CA LEU A 844 -21.95 6.26 -15.02
C LEU A 844 -23.27 6.74 -15.61
N VAL A 845 -24.36 6.06 -15.28
CA VAL A 845 -25.73 6.54 -15.55
C VAL A 845 -26.44 6.72 -14.21
N LEU A 846 -26.93 7.94 -13.97
CA LEU A 846 -27.54 8.41 -12.74
C LEU A 846 -29.04 8.68 -12.95
N ASP A 847 -29.86 8.36 -11.95
CA ASP A 847 -31.29 8.65 -11.99
C ASP A 847 -31.61 10.13 -11.73
N GLN A 848 -30.71 10.88 -11.09
CA GLN A 848 -30.88 12.31 -10.80
C GLN A 848 -29.64 13.13 -11.18
N ASP A 849 -29.83 14.43 -11.42
CA ASP A 849 -28.78 15.33 -11.90
C ASP A 849 -27.83 15.78 -10.76
N PRO A 850 -26.53 15.41 -10.81
CA PRO A 850 -25.54 15.84 -9.82
C PRO A 850 -25.15 17.32 -9.90
N LEU A 851 -25.50 18.03 -10.98
CA LEU A 851 -25.29 19.47 -11.08
C LEU A 851 -26.31 20.26 -10.24
N VAL A 852 -27.50 19.69 -10.03
CA VAL A 852 -28.54 20.27 -9.16
C VAL A 852 -28.22 20.04 -7.69
N ASN A 853 -27.75 18.84 -7.36
CA ASN A 853 -27.32 18.48 -6.01
C ASN A 853 -26.21 17.45 -6.12
N ILE A 854 -25.02 17.76 -5.59
CA ILE A 854 -23.87 16.85 -5.67
C ILE A 854 -24.16 15.49 -5.04
N ARG A 855 -25.09 15.39 -4.08
CA ARG A 855 -25.50 14.12 -3.47
C ARG A 855 -26.17 13.16 -4.45
N ASN A 856 -26.69 13.67 -5.57
CA ASN A 856 -27.25 12.83 -6.63
C ASN A 856 -26.18 11.98 -7.32
N THR A 857 -24.88 12.21 -7.07
CA THR A 857 -23.83 11.28 -7.48
C THR A 857 -24.01 9.89 -6.92
N ASN A 858 -24.81 9.66 -5.87
CA ASN A 858 -25.09 8.30 -5.35
C ASN A 858 -26.42 7.72 -5.89
N THR A 859 -27.04 8.32 -6.91
CA THR A 859 -28.26 7.79 -7.57
C THR A 859 -27.92 6.88 -8.75
N LEU A 860 -26.83 6.11 -8.63
CA LEU A 860 -26.31 5.27 -9.70
C LEU A 860 -27.30 4.17 -10.10
N ARG A 861 -27.60 4.14 -11.40
CA ARG A 861 -28.37 3.07 -12.04
C ARG A 861 -27.48 2.07 -12.74
N MET A 862 -26.48 2.54 -13.48
CA MET A 862 -25.54 1.70 -14.21
C MET A 862 -24.12 2.23 -14.10
N VAL A 863 -23.15 1.31 -14.10
CA VAL A 863 -21.72 1.60 -14.16
C VAL A 863 -21.10 0.82 -15.32
N MET A 864 -20.31 1.50 -16.13
CA MET A 864 -19.53 0.88 -17.19
C MET A 864 -18.05 1.03 -16.88
N VAL A 865 -17.30 -0.07 -17.00
CA VAL A 865 -15.84 -0.06 -16.95
C VAL A 865 -15.31 -0.98 -18.04
N ASN A 866 -14.33 -0.52 -18.80
CA ASN A 866 -13.71 -1.29 -19.88
C ASN A 866 -14.72 -1.79 -20.92
N GLY A 867 -15.81 -1.07 -21.18
CA GLY A 867 -16.87 -1.50 -22.12
C GLY A 867 -17.84 -2.55 -21.58
N ARG A 868 -17.66 -3.03 -20.35
CA ARG A 868 -18.64 -3.88 -19.65
C ARG A 868 -19.61 -2.99 -18.89
N LEU A 869 -20.90 -3.15 -19.17
CA LEU A 869 -21.97 -2.44 -18.47
C LEU A 869 -22.55 -3.31 -17.37
N PHE A 870 -22.69 -2.76 -16.18
CA PHE A 870 -23.29 -3.41 -15.02
C PHE A 870 -24.47 -2.62 -14.47
N ASP A 871 -25.46 -3.32 -13.91
CA ASP A 871 -26.43 -2.70 -12.99
C ASP A 871 -25.71 -2.32 -11.70
N ALA A 872 -25.80 -1.06 -11.28
CA ALA A 872 -25.01 -0.56 -10.15
C ALA A 872 -25.50 -1.08 -8.79
N ASN A 873 -26.69 -1.67 -8.71
CA ASN A 873 -27.25 -2.20 -7.46
C ASN A 873 -27.06 -3.71 -7.33
N THR A 874 -26.84 -4.43 -8.43
CA THR A 874 -26.63 -5.89 -8.40
C THR A 874 -25.24 -6.33 -8.85
N LEU A 875 -24.56 -5.51 -9.66
CA LEU A 875 -23.38 -5.85 -10.46
C LEU A 875 -23.61 -7.01 -11.45
N ASP A 876 -24.86 -7.24 -11.86
CA ASP A 876 -25.14 -8.08 -13.01
C ASP A 876 -24.62 -7.38 -14.27
N GLU A 877 -23.87 -8.10 -15.09
CA GLU A 877 -23.38 -7.60 -16.36
C GLU A 877 -24.55 -7.53 -17.35
N LEU A 878 -24.94 -6.32 -17.76
CA LEU A 878 -26.01 -6.04 -18.71
C LEU A 878 -25.55 -6.12 -20.17
N HIS A 879 -24.27 -5.82 -20.42
CA HIS A 879 -23.65 -5.86 -21.74
C HIS A 879 -22.13 -6.06 -21.61
N PRO A 880 -21.47 -6.84 -22.50
CA PRO A 880 -22.05 -7.57 -23.64
C PRO A 880 -22.62 -8.96 -23.29
N ARG A 881 -22.25 -9.57 -22.16
CA ARG A 881 -22.56 -11.00 -21.91
C ARG A 881 -23.93 -11.30 -21.30
N GLN A 882 -24.58 -10.34 -20.65
CA GLN A 882 -25.85 -10.56 -19.93
C GLN A 882 -25.70 -11.66 -18.87
N LYS A 883 -24.85 -11.42 -17.86
CA LYS A 883 -24.45 -12.42 -16.86
C LYS A 883 -24.74 -11.92 -15.46
N ALA A 884 -25.49 -12.71 -14.69
CA ALA A 884 -25.72 -12.44 -13.28
C ALA A 884 -24.41 -12.53 -12.48
N MET A 885 -24.26 -11.65 -11.49
CA MET A 885 -23.14 -11.69 -10.57
C MET A 885 -23.15 -13.00 -9.78
N PRO A 886 -22.02 -13.72 -9.65
CA PRO A 886 -21.94 -14.84 -8.74
C PRO A 886 -22.31 -14.41 -7.32
N LYS A 887 -23.05 -15.27 -6.61
CA LYS A 887 -23.36 -15.04 -5.20
C LYS A 887 -22.05 -15.01 -4.41
N GLN A 888 -21.84 -13.92 -3.68
CA GLN A 888 -20.65 -13.78 -2.85
C GLN A 888 -20.77 -14.68 -1.61
N PRO A 889 -19.66 -15.27 -1.13
CA PRO A 889 -19.66 -16.18 0.03
C PRO A 889 -20.11 -15.44 1.30
N TRP A 890 -19.80 -14.14 1.40
CA TRP A 890 -20.25 -13.27 2.46
C TRP A 890 -21.67 -12.79 2.12
N SER A 891 -22.64 -13.42 2.75
CA SER A 891 -24.00 -12.89 2.86
C SER A 891 -24.44 -13.18 4.28
N TYR A 892 -25.41 -12.42 4.82
CA TYR A 892 -25.94 -12.76 6.15
C TYR A 892 -26.72 -14.06 6.02
N THR A 893 -26.03 -15.17 6.22
CA THR A 893 -26.66 -16.44 6.51
C THR A 893 -27.07 -16.38 7.97
N VAL A 894 -28.38 -16.36 8.21
CA VAL A 894 -28.90 -16.62 9.55
C VAL A 894 -28.35 -17.99 9.96
N PRO A 895 -27.61 -18.10 11.08
CA PRO A 895 -27.10 -19.40 11.52
C PRO A 895 -28.26 -20.38 11.66
N SER A 896 -28.15 -21.54 11.02
CA SER A 896 -29.10 -22.63 11.20
C SER A 896 -28.79 -23.34 12.52
N ALA A 897 -29.18 -22.73 13.64
CA ALA A 897 -29.06 -23.32 14.96
C ALA A 897 -30.38 -24.02 15.33
N GLY A 898 -30.35 -25.35 15.49
CA GLY A 898 -31.51 -26.13 15.94
C GLY A 898 -31.84 -25.93 17.43
N ALA A 899 -30.89 -25.43 18.22
CA ALA A 899 -31.09 -25.06 19.62
C ALA A 899 -31.14 -23.52 19.74
N GLY A 900 -32.31 -23.00 20.13
CA GLY A 900 -32.57 -21.57 20.16
C GLY A 900 -32.31 -20.95 21.52
N ILE A 901 -31.31 -20.08 21.60
CA ILE A 901 -31.43 -18.86 22.41
C ILE A 901 -31.88 -17.80 21.41
N ARG A 902 -33.15 -17.40 21.49
CA ARG A 902 -33.63 -16.26 20.70
C ARG A 902 -32.97 -15.00 21.27
N PRO A 903 -32.32 -14.17 20.45
CA PRO A 903 -31.83 -12.87 20.90
C PRO A 903 -32.98 -11.92 21.26
#